data_AF-A0A0N5CK53-F1
#
_entry.id   AF-A0A0N5CK53-F1
#
_cell.length_a   1.000
_cell.length_b   1.000
_cell.length_c   1.000
_cell.angle_alpha   90.00
_cell.angle_beta   90.00
_cell.angle_gamma   90.00
#
_symmetry.space_group_name_H-M   'P 1'
#
loop_
_entity.id
_entity.type
_entity.pdbx_description
1 polymer ?
#
loop_
_entity_poly.entity_id
_entity_poly.type
_entity_poly.pdbx_seq_one_letter_code
_entity_poly.pdbx_strand_id
1 'polypeptide(L)'
;MSSDSRSDSSSDSDTRQNAGNELFDKFDGEMIVELEKAASFSTVVEKEPKSYQYRMKLIMALRQNGELKAAREQRECISQIYLMPPSFWMDWIEDEKSDKGDKDVLKLIFERACRDFHSPDIYLEYVQWACGVSLEFAREKMEEAVIKVGVRADYASVIWNVYLDFEKMILTSMNGEKDEKQRQLVESLYYRLLCIPHISIEESWSEYKSFTDGKVSDQCRKAFELSAQYVSDLLQYEKRLYDATDVDEKLISLLDYIAFEKHSNDPARIQMIFERSLCTLASYPNSNIWLQYGNWLDTELKLPQISVDVYARAVRHAPCSALWQQYFSALERSNAPSEEIDSKWPDAQDSITTADEGFSLYRTYIYLLRRRVASKGNSDYTIVLEKFEEGASFLSEKFESHWDNPKAQYRKNYALFLYTVAKQPDKARKIWNDILASGSGHLAAAWIEAANLERFFGTLNNARKLLYRAINSASDHPFTVFEALIQFEREVGTIEELDIALAKVNSQAVRISSRGEKSKFEGGSSRKRRKERTLNFVDKKKKIENASNEEPESAAYDRELKNLSESVAIDHNEIEIGDSGHNKVDNDGFVIPQLPPTMSKIEATSSEDVLPVSINNDSAQQQNTVFISNLDFKLTKERLEEIFPNAKEVRLIYRGMSKLNKGFGYVDFSTEIEAQEALKMDRKHIDGRPLYVSKYKSQKGKPSEFRYNIGLEKNKVFVNNIHYDASEDQLKEIFKVFGTIRDIRIVTHKSGKSKGCAYIEYETDEDAANAVRSGENLFLLERKLAVAISNPPKRKDQQQSSSTSTNLSHKRSKITLIPRALTRTVAAPSGHDDVESNGLKASSNIKMSNEQFRSFLK
;
A
#
# COMPACT_ATOMS: atom_id res chain seq x y z
N MET A 1 8.92 -57.81 63.06
CA MET A 1 9.11 -57.91 64.52
C MET A 1 10.62 -57.87 64.77
N SER A 2 11.18 -56.89 65.49
CA SER A 2 10.55 -55.73 66.14
C SER A 2 11.54 -54.58 66.35
N SER A 3 11.02 -53.35 66.52
CA SER A 3 11.56 -52.23 67.34
C SER A 3 13.09 -52.08 67.48
N ASP A 4 13.72 -51.08 66.84
CA ASP A 4 13.78 -49.65 67.26
C ASP A 4 14.82 -49.35 68.37
N SER A 5 15.78 -48.46 68.07
CA SER A 5 16.03 -47.20 68.81
C SER A 5 17.23 -46.41 68.23
N ARG A 6 17.43 -45.16 68.67
CA ARG A 6 18.31 -44.14 68.05
C ARG A 6 19.65 -43.95 68.78
N SER A 7 20.72 -43.63 68.05
CA SER A 7 21.72 -42.60 68.39
C SER A 7 22.74 -42.36 67.26
N ASP A 8 23.45 -41.22 67.29
CA ASP A 8 24.43 -40.77 66.28
C ASP A 8 25.84 -41.38 66.44
N SER A 9 26.60 -41.53 65.34
CA SER A 9 27.87 -40.78 65.10
C SER A 9 28.71 -41.23 63.88
N SER A 10 29.10 -40.25 63.06
CA SER A 10 30.35 -40.12 62.24
C SER A 10 30.82 -41.16 61.20
N SER A 11 31.35 -40.60 60.09
CA SER A 11 32.42 -41.10 59.18
C SER A 11 32.14 -42.28 58.22
N ASP A 12 32.77 -42.38 57.03
CA ASP A 12 33.30 -41.40 56.04
C ASP A 12 33.64 -42.17 54.72
N SER A 13 34.18 -41.47 53.71
CA SER A 13 34.82 -41.96 52.46
C SER A 13 33.93 -42.37 51.26
N ASP A 14 34.57 -42.34 50.09
CA ASP A 14 34.13 -42.83 48.77
C ASP A 14 32.88 -42.22 48.08
N THR A 15 32.98 -40.93 47.72
CA THR A 15 32.63 -40.46 46.35
C THR A 15 33.21 -39.07 46.01
N ARG A 16 34.51 -39.01 45.68
CA ARG A 16 35.17 -37.79 45.13
C ARG A 16 35.76 -38.01 43.73
N GLN A 17 34.91 -38.39 42.77
CA GLN A 17 35.20 -38.38 41.33
C GLN A 17 33.90 -38.58 40.53
N ASN A 18 33.20 -37.49 40.15
CA ASN A 18 32.28 -37.46 38.99
C ASN A 18 31.71 -36.08 38.66
N ALA A 19 31.59 -35.16 39.63
CA ALA A 19 30.97 -33.83 39.46
C ALA A 19 31.70 -32.86 38.49
N GLY A 20 32.69 -33.33 37.73
CA GLY A 20 33.35 -32.59 36.66
C GLY A 20 32.76 -32.85 35.26
N ASN A 21 32.14 -34.02 35.02
CA ASN A 21 31.67 -34.40 33.67
C ASN A 21 30.28 -33.84 33.34
N GLU A 22 29.35 -33.79 34.29
CA GLU A 22 27.95 -33.39 34.04
C GLU A 22 27.76 -31.91 33.61
N LEU A 23 28.80 -31.08 33.74
CA LEU A 23 28.82 -29.73 33.16
C LEU A 23 29.40 -29.68 31.74
N PHE A 24 30.28 -30.63 31.37
CA PHE A 24 30.82 -30.74 30.00
C PHE A 24 29.79 -31.36 29.05
N ASP A 25 29.20 -32.52 29.43
CA ASP A 25 28.20 -33.23 28.60
C ASP A 25 27.02 -32.35 28.16
N LYS A 26 26.66 -31.32 28.96
CA LYS A 26 25.59 -30.37 28.60
C LYS A 26 26.02 -29.31 27.59
N PHE A 27 27.24 -28.79 27.70
CA PHE A 27 27.79 -27.87 26.69
C PHE A 27 28.03 -28.59 25.37
N ASP A 28 28.58 -29.80 25.41
CA ASP A 28 28.77 -30.63 24.23
C ASP A 28 27.42 -31.02 23.60
N GLY A 29 26.40 -31.34 24.43
CA GLY A 29 25.04 -31.64 23.96
C GLY A 29 24.34 -30.48 23.22
N GLU A 30 24.42 -29.25 23.73
CA GLU A 30 23.86 -28.08 23.03
C GLU A 30 24.64 -27.74 21.75
N MET A 31 25.97 -27.86 21.79
CA MET A 31 26.85 -27.62 20.63
C MET A 31 26.62 -28.64 19.51
N ILE A 32 26.43 -29.93 19.83
CA ILE A 32 26.08 -30.98 18.86
C ILE A 32 24.76 -30.64 18.16
N VAL A 33 23.75 -30.16 18.89
CA VAL A 33 22.44 -29.81 18.32
C VAL A 33 22.52 -28.62 17.35
N GLU A 34 23.37 -27.61 17.61
CA GLU A 34 23.58 -26.50 16.64
C GLU A 34 24.48 -26.89 15.45
N LEU A 35 25.40 -27.85 15.62
CA LEU A 35 26.15 -28.45 14.51
C LEU A 35 25.24 -29.28 13.59
N GLU A 36 24.34 -30.10 14.16
CA GLU A 36 23.33 -30.85 13.39
C GLU A 36 22.38 -29.92 12.62
N LYS A 37 21.94 -28.81 13.24
CA LYS A 37 21.14 -27.78 12.57
C LYS A 37 21.91 -27.14 11.41
N ALA A 38 23.15 -26.71 11.61
CA ALA A 38 23.98 -26.12 10.57
C ALA A 38 24.16 -27.08 9.38
N ALA A 39 24.51 -28.35 9.65
CA ALA A 39 24.60 -29.39 8.63
C ALA A 39 23.27 -29.58 7.88
N SER A 40 22.14 -29.65 8.60
CA SER A 40 20.81 -29.79 7.98
C SER A 40 20.50 -28.63 7.02
N PHE A 41 20.81 -27.38 7.40
CA PHE A 41 20.59 -26.22 6.56
C PHE A 41 21.55 -26.17 5.37
N SER A 42 22.80 -26.62 5.49
CA SER A 42 23.73 -26.76 4.35
C SER A 42 23.12 -27.64 3.26
N THR A 43 22.66 -28.85 3.61
CA THR A 43 22.06 -29.78 2.64
C THR A 43 20.74 -29.30 2.00
N VAL A 44 20.14 -28.22 2.52
CA VAL A 44 19.00 -27.52 1.90
C VAL A 44 19.50 -26.38 1.00
N VAL A 45 20.47 -25.59 1.44
CA VAL A 45 21.09 -24.51 0.65
C VAL A 45 21.85 -25.05 -0.58
N GLU A 46 22.41 -26.26 -0.49
CA GLU A 46 23.00 -26.99 -1.64
C GLU A 46 21.95 -27.37 -2.70
N LYS A 47 20.71 -27.67 -2.29
CA LYS A 47 19.59 -28.03 -3.18
C LYS A 47 18.84 -26.80 -3.70
N GLU A 48 18.76 -25.74 -2.89
CA GLU A 48 18.11 -24.47 -3.23
C GLU A 48 19.09 -23.28 -3.03
N PRO A 49 20.08 -23.07 -3.92
CA PRO A 49 21.09 -22.02 -3.72
C PRO A 49 20.54 -20.60 -3.60
N LYS A 50 19.40 -20.30 -4.24
CA LYS A 50 18.70 -18.99 -4.15
C LYS A 50 17.83 -18.85 -2.87
N SER A 51 17.78 -19.84 -1.97
CA SER A 51 16.83 -19.84 -0.83
C SER A 51 17.27 -18.94 0.35
N TYR A 52 16.82 -17.67 0.33
CA TYR A 52 17.14 -16.65 1.34
C TYR A 52 16.92 -17.12 2.79
N GLN A 53 15.77 -17.75 3.09
CA GLN A 53 15.42 -18.11 4.48
C GLN A 53 16.34 -19.18 5.07
N TYR A 54 16.68 -20.22 4.30
CA TYR A 54 17.57 -21.28 4.78
C TYR A 54 19.03 -20.80 4.85
N ARG A 55 19.48 -19.98 3.89
CA ARG A 55 20.83 -19.40 3.92
C ARG A 55 21.03 -18.43 5.08
N MET A 56 20.02 -17.62 5.43
CA MET A 56 20.07 -16.79 6.65
C MET A 56 20.13 -17.62 7.94
N LYS A 57 19.33 -18.70 8.05
CA LYS A 57 19.40 -19.62 9.20
C LYS A 57 20.76 -20.31 9.31
N LEU A 58 21.35 -20.72 8.18
CA LEU A 58 22.69 -21.29 8.11
C LEU A 58 23.75 -20.29 8.60
N ILE A 59 23.70 -19.03 8.16
CA ILE A 59 24.62 -17.97 8.61
C ILE A 59 24.51 -17.76 10.13
N MET A 60 23.30 -17.77 10.69
CA MET A 60 23.09 -17.65 12.14
C MET A 60 23.68 -18.84 12.92
N ALA A 61 23.42 -20.07 12.48
CA ALA A 61 23.96 -21.27 13.12
C ALA A 61 25.50 -21.33 13.04
N LEU A 62 26.08 -21.02 11.87
CA LEU A 62 27.54 -20.96 11.70
C LEU A 62 28.19 -19.87 12.59
N ARG A 63 27.54 -18.71 12.77
CA ARG A 63 28.01 -17.66 13.69
C ARG A 63 27.94 -18.12 15.15
N GLN A 64 26.89 -18.86 15.54
CA GLN A 64 26.74 -19.45 16.88
C GLN A 64 27.78 -20.55 17.15
N ASN A 65 28.10 -21.38 16.16
CA ASN A 65 29.14 -22.41 16.23
C ASN A 65 30.58 -21.85 16.15
N GLY A 66 30.75 -20.53 15.95
CA GLY A 66 32.06 -19.88 15.80
C GLY A 66 32.74 -20.11 14.44
N GLU A 67 32.04 -20.69 13.46
CA GLU A 67 32.55 -21.00 12.11
C GLU A 67 32.56 -19.75 11.20
N LEU A 68 33.25 -18.69 11.63
CA LEU A 68 33.24 -17.38 10.98
C LEU A 68 33.66 -17.43 9.49
N LYS A 69 34.53 -18.38 9.10
CA LYS A 69 34.94 -18.55 7.68
C LYS A 69 33.79 -19.07 6.82
N ALA A 70 33.10 -20.13 7.25
CA ALA A 70 31.93 -20.63 6.55
C ALA A 70 30.80 -19.58 6.55
N ALA A 71 30.59 -18.87 7.67
CA ALA A 71 29.64 -17.76 7.72
C ALA A 71 29.97 -16.63 6.73
N ARG A 72 31.26 -16.28 6.56
CA ARG A 72 31.76 -15.30 5.57
C ARG A 72 31.48 -15.75 4.13
N GLU A 73 31.71 -17.02 3.80
CA GLU A 73 31.38 -17.59 2.47
C GLU A 73 29.87 -17.53 2.19
N GLN A 74 29.04 -17.91 3.16
CA GLN A 74 27.57 -17.84 3.02
C GLN A 74 27.05 -16.39 2.91
N ARG A 75 27.67 -15.45 3.63
CA ARG A 75 27.40 -13.99 3.54
C ARG A 75 27.79 -13.41 2.18
N GLU A 76 28.90 -13.85 1.59
CA GLU A 76 29.27 -13.48 0.22
C GLU A 76 28.24 -13.98 -0.79
N CYS A 77 27.86 -15.25 -0.73
CA CYS A 77 26.86 -15.82 -1.65
C CYS A 77 25.50 -15.09 -1.57
N ILE A 78 25.00 -14.79 -0.36
CA ILE A 78 23.68 -14.17 -0.21
C ILE A 78 23.69 -12.70 -0.65
N SER A 79 24.74 -11.94 -0.32
CA SER A 79 24.85 -10.50 -0.62
C SER A 79 25.25 -10.19 -2.06
N GLN A 80 25.53 -11.20 -2.88
CA GLN A 80 25.60 -11.08 -4.33
C GLN A 80 24.20 -11.22 -4.95
N ILE A 81 23.40 -12.20 -4.52
CA ILE A 81 22.05 -12.45 -5.05
C ILE A 81 21.06 -11.35 -4.59
N TYR A 82 20.99 -11.08 -3.29
CA TYR A 82 19.96 -10.24 -2.68
C TYR A 82 20.50 -8.90 -2.17
N LEU A 83 19.61 -7.90 -2.10
CA LEU A 83 19.86 -6.63 -1.40
C LEU A 83 19.69 -6.86 0.11
N MET A 84 20.75 -6.68 0.89
CA MET A 84 20.76 -7.10 2.30
C MET A 84 20.46 -5.94 3.26
N PRO A 85 19.65 -6.15 4.32
CA PRO A 85 19.24 -5.08 5.22
C PRO A 85 20.41 -4.56 6.08
N PRO A 86 20.36 -3.31 6.59
CA PRO A 86 21.46 -2.72 7.35
C PRO A 86 21.97 -3.54 8.53
N SER A 87 21.10 -4.27 9.23
CA SER A 87 21.48 -5.13 10.36
C SER A 87 22.42 -6.27 9.95
N PHE A 88 22.19 -6.90 8.79
CA PHE A 88 23.06 -7.96 8.25
C PHE A 88 24.48 -7.43 7.97
N TRP A 89 24.57 -6.22 7.41
CA TRP A 89 25.85 -5.58 7.13
C TRP A 89 26.57 -5.18 8.44
N MET A 90 25.86 -4.65 9.43
CA MET A 90 26.44 -4.34 10.75
C MET A 90 26.94 -5.60 11.47
N ASP A 91 26.16 -6.68 11.52
CA ASP A 91 26.57 -7.98 12.07
C ASP A 91 27.87 -8.50 11.43
N TRP A 92 28.03 -8.30 10.11
CA TRP A 92 29.24 -8.71 9.39
C TRP A 92 30.43 -7.79 9.70
N ILE A 93 30.22 -6.48 9.68
CA ILE A 93 31.23 -5.46 10.01
C ILE A 93 31.78 -5.65 11.44
N GLU A 94 30.95 -6.03 12.41
CA GLU A 94 31.36 -6.33 13.78
C GLU A 94 32.20 -7.61 13.88
N ASP A 95 31.82 -8.68 13.18
CA ASP A 95 32.58 -9.94 13.16
C ASP A 95 33.97 -9.75 12.53
N GLU A 96 34.07 -9.05 11.39
CA GLU A 96 35.35 -8.80 10.69
C GLU A 96 36.30 -7.91 11.51
N LYS A 97 35.76 -6.92 12.22
CA LYS A 97 36.54 -6.09 13.17
C LYS A 97 37.08 -6.92 14.34
N SER A 98 36.33 -7.93 14.77
CA SER A 98 36.69 -8.83 15.87
C SER A 98 37.77 -9.84 15.45
N ASP A 99 37.68 -10.38 14.23
CA ASP A 99 38.68 -11.27 13.60
C ASP A 99 40.01 -10.54 13.25
N LYS A 100 40.05 -9.20 13.43
CA LYS A 100 41.12 -8.30 12.96
C LYS A 100 41.36 -8.47 11.45
N GLY A 101 40.27 -8.60 10.69
CA GLY A 101 40.29 -8.78 9.25
C GLY A 101 41.03 -7.67 8.49
N ASP A 102 41.35 -7.96 7.24
CA ASP A 102 42.06 -7.03 6.36
C ASP A 102 41.27 -5.72 6.20
N LYS A 103 41.98 -4.58 6.24
CA LYS A 103 41.38 -3.26 6.08
C LYS A 103 40.73 -3.10 4.72
N ASP A 104 41.30 -3.69 3.67
CA ASP A 104 40.78 -3.54 2.32
C ASP A 104 39.51 -4.39 2.11
N VAL A 105 39.43 -5.56 2.76
CA VAL A 105 38.19 -6.37 2.83
C VAL A 105 37.12 -5.62 3.62
N LEU A 106 37.45 -5.07 4.79
CA LEU A 106 36.50 -4.32 5.62
C LEU A 106 36.00 -3.05 4.90
N LYS A 107 36.87 -2.35 4.15
CA LYS A 107 36.49 -1.24 3.27
C LYS A 107 35.48 -1.70 2.20
N LEU A 108 35.75 -2.80 1.50
CA LEU A 108 34.86 -3.34 0.47
C LEU A 108 33.48 -3.71 1.04
N ILE A 109 33.41 -4.25 2.26
CA ILE A 109 32.16 -4.56 2.96
C ILE A 109 31.38 -3.27 3.27
N PHE A 110 32.03 -2.21 3.79
CA PHE A 110 31.38 -0.92 3.98
C PHE A 110 30.84 -0.32 2.66
N GLU A 111 31.61 -0.36 1.58
CA GLU A 111 31.19 0.21 0.28
C GLU A 111 30.02 -0.55 -0.35
N ARG A 112 29.93 -1.87 -0.13
CA ARG A 112 28.75 -2.69 -0.49
C ARG A 112 27.54 -2.36 0.37
N ALA A 113 27.73 -2.25 1.69
CA ALA A 113 26.69 -1.93 2.65
C ALA A 113 26.02 -0.57 2.33
N CYS A 114 26.82 0.45 2.04
CA CYS A 114 26.35 1.77 1.61
C CYS A 114 25.64 1.76 0.24
N ARG A 115 25.98 0.83 -0.66
CA ARG A 115 25.35 0.69 -1.98
C ARG A 115 23.96 0.03 -1.92
N ASP A 116 23.78 -0.93 -1.01
CA ASP A 116 22.49 -1.60 -0.83
C ASP A 116 21.44 -0.62 -0.26
N PHE A 117 21.71 -0.03 0.92
CA PHE A 117 20.81 0.94 1.57
C PHE A 117 21.55 2.12 2.20
N HIS A 118 20.99 3.31 2.04
CA HIS A 118 21.51 4.55 2.64
C HIS A 118 21.15 4.64 4.13
N SER A 119 21.77 3.78 4.95
CA SER A 119 21.56 3.72 6.41
C SER A 119 22.49 4.70 7.16
N PRO A 120 21.94 5.61 7.99
CA PRO A 120 22.75 6.50 8.83
C PRO A 120 23.76 5.77 9.72
N ASP A 121 23.37 4.61 10.28
CA ASP A 121 24.18 3.86 11.24
C ASP A 121 25.44 3.27 10.59
N ILE A 122 25.30 2.74 9.38
CA ILE A 122 26.42 2.25 8.56
C ILE A 122 27.35 3.40 8.18
N TYR A 123 26.81 4.55 7.75
CA TYR A 123 27.63 5.73 7.43
C TYR A 123 28.39 6.25 8.65
N LEU A 124 27.76 6.31 9.83
CA LEU A 124 28.41 6.73 11.08
C LEU A 124 29.55 5.78 11.46
N GLU A 125 29.33 4.46 11.39
CA GLU A 125 30.34 3.46 11.73
C GLU A 125 31.46 3.38 10.68
N TYR A 126 31.17 3.67 9.41
CA TYR A 126 32.19 3.80 8.35
C TYR A 126 33.06 5.04 8.56
N VAL A 127 32.46 6.20 8.88
CA VAL A 127 33.18 7.44 9.21
C VAL A 127 34.03 7.29 10.47
N GLN A 128 33.50 6.63 11.50
CA GLN A 128 34.25 6.27 12.72
C GLN A 128 35.48 5.40 12.40
N TRP A 129 35.33 4.41 11.52
CA TRP A 129 36.44 3.59 11.06
C TRP A 129 37.45 4.37 10.21
N ALA A 130 36.98 5.21 9.28
CA ALA A 130 37.80 6.03 8.38
C ALA A 130 38.71 7.01 9.14
N CYS A 131 38.23 7.58 10.26
CA CYS A 131 39.05 8.39 11.18
C CYS A 131 40.26 7.62 11.77
N GLY A 132 40.18 6.27 11.81
CA GLY A 132 41.28 5.40 12.19
C GLY A 132 42.27 5.06 11.06
N VAL A 133 42.02 5.53 9.83
CA VAL A 133 42.81 5.24 8.61
C VAL A 133 43.63 6.46 8.17
N SER A 134 43.00 7.54 7.70
CA SER A 134 43.66 8.81 7.37
C SER A 134 42.69 10.00 7.45
N LEU A 135 43.20 11.23 7.48
CA LEU A 135 42.38 12.44 7.57
C LEU A 135 41.67 12.75 6.24
N GLU A 136 42.31 12.45 5.11
CA GLU A 136 41.80 12.65 3.76
C GLU A 136 40.65 11.69 3.48
N PHE A 137 40.83 10.41 3.84
CA PHE A 137 39.80 9.38 3.69
C PHE A 137 38.63 9.58 4.66
N ALA A 138 38.89 10.04 5.88
CA ALA A 138 37.83 10.45 6.81
C ALA A 138 36.96 11.58 6.22
N ARG A 139 37.58 12.61 5.61
CA ARG A 139 36.87 13.70 4.91
C ARG A 139 36.06 13.20 3.73
N GLU A 140 36.63 12.32 2.90
CA GLU A 140 35.93 11.69 1.76
C GLU A 140 34.63 11.03 2.23
N LYS A 141 34.69 10.22 3.30
CA LYS A 141 33.52 9.48 3.80
C LYS A 141 32.55 10.33 4.63
N MET A 142 33.02 11.40 5.27
CA MET A 142 32.14 12.42 5.88
C MET A 142 31.36 13.18 4.81
N GLU A 143 32.00 13.61 3.73
CA GLU A 143 31.36 14.30 2.60
C GLU A 143 30.36 13.36 1.87
N GLU A 144 30.74 12.09 1.64
CA GLU A 144 29.84 11.06 1.12
C GLU A 144 28.59 10.88 2.01
N ALA A 145 28.78 10.78 3.34
CA ALA A 145 27.69 10.64 4.29
C ALA A 145 26.75 11.85 4.28
N VAL A 146 27.26 13.09 4.29
CA VAL A 146 26.37 14.27 4.29
C VAL A 146 25.59 14.44 2.98
N ILE A 147 26.16 14.03 1.84
CA ILE A 147 25.47 14.00 0.55
C ILE A 147 24.34 12.95 0.55
N LYS A 148 24.58 11.76 1.12
CA LYS A 148 23.68 10.61 1.01
C LYS A 148 22.59 10.55 2.09
N VAL A 149 22.91 10.92 3.33
CA VAL A 149 22.02 10.81 4.49
C VAL A 149 21.97 12.10 5.34
N GLY A 150 22.85 13.07 5.09
CA GLY A 150 22.86 14.36 5.82
C GLY A 150 21.66 15.28 5.56
N VAL A 151 20.77 14.95 4.63
CA VAL A 151 19.50 15.66 4.38
C VAL A 151 18.34 15.06 5.21
N ARG A 152 18.54 13.93 5.89
CA ARG A 152 17.50 13.20 6.62
C ARG A 152 17.19 13.88 7.96
N ALA A 153 16.01 14.49 8.10
CA ALA A 153 15.69 15.45 9.16
C ALA A 153 15.88 14.96 10.62
N ASP A 154 15.81 13.64 10.86
CA ASP A 154 16.01 13.01 12.17
C ASP A 154 17.48 12.66 12.51
N TYR A 155 18.32 12.43 11.50
CA TYR A 155 19.74 12.05 11.66
C TYR A 155 20.74 13.12 11.22
N ALA A 156 20.31 14.13 10.46
CA ALA A 156 21.18 15.16 9.89
C ALA A 156 22.08 15.81 10.96
N SER A 157 21.52 16.25 12.09
CA SER A 157 22.31 16.86 13.16
C SER A 157 23.40 15.94 13.70
N VAL A 158 23.18 14.62 13.75
CA VAL A 158 24.22 13.66 14.20
C VAL A 158 25.37 13.62 13.21
N ILE A 159 25.08 13.45 11.91
CA ILE A 159 26.08 13.26 10.85
C ILE A 159 26.86 14.55 10.59
N TRP A 160 26.17 15.69 10.51
CA TRP A 160 26.85 16.98 10.37
C TRP A 160 27.65 17.38 11.62
N ASN A 161 27.17 17.08 12.84
CA ASN A 161 27.96 17.36 14.05
C ASN A 161 29.21 16.47 14.12
N VAL A 162 29.17 15.23 13.65
CA VAL A 162 30.36 14.36 13.53
C VAL A 162 31.43 14.99 12.62
N TYR A 163 31.02 15.53 11.46
CA TYR A 163 31.93 16.20 10.54
C TYR A 163 32.44 17.54 11.11
N LEU A 164 31.55 18.35 11.70
CA LEU A 164 31.89 19.60 12.36
C LEU A 164 32.85 19.41 13.53
N ASP A 165 32.64 18.41 14.40
CA ASP A 165 33.50 18.15 15.56
C ASP A 165 34.88 17.63 15.13
N PHE A 166 34.98 16.84 14.04
CA PHE A 166 36.26 16.47 13.42
C PHE A 166 37.03 17.70 12.91
N GLU A 167 36.40 18.60 12.13
CA GLU A 167 37.08 19.78 11.60
C GLU A 167 37.39 20.83 12.69
N LYS A 168 36.56 20.95 13.75
CA LYS A 168 36.85 21.74 14.96
C LYS A 168 38.04 21.19 15.75
N MET A 169 38.16 19.87 15.86
CA MET A 169 39.28 19.23 16.56
C MET A 169 40.58 19.42 15.77
N ILE A 170 40.52 19.36 14.43
CA ILE A 170 41.64 19.72 13.57
C ILE A 170 42.01 21.20 13.74
N LEU A 171 41.05 22.12 13.76
CA LEU A 171 41.27 23.55 14.03
C LEU A 171 41.99 23.78 15.37
N THR A 172 41.53 23.11 16.43
CA THR A 172 42.15 23.17 17.78
C THR A 172 43.58 22.58 17.82
N SER A 173 43.99 21.81 16.81
CA SER A 173 45.32 21.19 16.73
C SER A 173 46.33 22.00 15.89
N MET A 174 45.90 23.07 15.23
CA MET A 174 46.75 23.92 14.38
C MET A 174 47.16 25.24 15.08
N ASN A 175 48.20 25.88 14.53
CA ASN A 175 48.64 27.22 14.92
C ASN A 175 49.18 27.95 13.66
N GLY A 176 48.56 29.06 13.25
CA GLY A 176 49.03 29.96 12.19
C GLY A 176 47.99 30.25 11.08
N GLU A 177 48.44 30.71 9.90
CA GLU A 177 47.54 31.09 8.78
C GLU A 177 46.62 29.96 8.27
N LYS A 178 46.92 28.70 8.61
CA LYS A 178 46.05 27.55 8.29
C LYS A 178 44.75 27.58 9.10
N ASP A 179 44.78 28.15 10.29
CA ASP A 179 43.66 28.21 11.23
C ASP A 179 42.50 29.01 10.63
N GLU A 180 42.79 30.08 9.88
CA GLU A 180 41.77 30.90 9.22
C GLU A 180 41.09 30.16 8.05
N LYS A 181 41.86 29.42 7.24
CA LYS A 181 41.28 28.57 6.16
C LYS A 181 40.44 27.43 6.74
N GLN A 182 40.90 26.84 7.85
CA GLN A 182 40.21 25.78 8.57
C GLN A 182 38.95 26.33 9.29
N ARG A 183 38.99 27.57 9.80
CA ARG A 183 37.81 28.28 10.34
C ARG A 183 36.77 28.51 9.24
N GLN A 184 37.18 29.03 8.08
CA GLN A 184 36.28 29.24 6.94
C GLN A 184 35.63 27.93 6.45
N LEU A 185 36.34 26.80 6.52
CA LEU A 185 35.76 25.47 6.28
C LEU A 185 34.68 25.12 7.31
N VAL A 186 34.93 25.32 8.60
CA VAL A 186 33.95 25.07 9.68
C VAL A 186 32.72 26.01 9.56
N GLU A 187 32.92 27.29 9.22
CA GLU A 187 31.81 28.23 8.99
C GLU A 187 30.99 27.86 7.75
N SER A 188 31.64 27.36 6.69
CA SER A 188 30.96 26.80 5.51
C SER A 188 30.14 25.54 5.85
N LEU A 189 30.67 24.63 6.67
CA LEU A 189 29.93 23.44 7.14
C LEU A 189 28.72 23.83 8.00
N TYR A 190 28.85 24.82 8.89
CA TYR A 190 27.70 25.35 9.63
C TYR A 190 26.66 25.99 8.70
N TYR A 191 27.06 26.75 7.70
CA TYR A 191 26.13 27.30 6.70
C TYR A 191 25.38 26.20 5.95
N ARG A 192 26.09 25.13 5.51
CA ARG A 192 25.48 23.97 4.85
C ARG A 192 24.46 23.27 5.74
N LEU A 193 24.77 23.04 7.02
CA LEU A 193 23.86 22.46 8.01
C LEU A 193 22.62 23.36 8.27
N LEU A 194 22.79 24.67 8.37
CA LEU A 194 21.69 25.61 8.60
C LEU A 194 20.75 25.75 7.40
N CYS A 195 21.17 25.36 6.20
CA CYS A 195 20.31 25.24 5.01
C CYS A 195 19.43 23.97 5.01
N ILE A 196 19.67 23.01 5.91
CA ILE A 196 18.98 21.71 5.91
C ILE A 196 17.92 21.68 7.03
N PRO A 197 16.63 21.48 6.70
CA PRO A 197 15.58 21.28 7.71
C PRO A 197 15.82 20.00 8.52
N HIS A 198 16.07 20.13 9.82
CA HIS A 198 16.31 19.01 10.72
C HIS A 198 15.84 19.30 12.16
N ILE A 199 15.54 18.24 12.93
CA ILE A 199 14.86 18.36 14.24
C ILE A 199 15.65 19.22 15.25
N SER A 200 16.98 19.13 15.26
CA SER A 200 17.86 19.84 16.21
C SER A 200 18.26 21.27 15.79
N ILE A 201 17.61 21.89 14.79
CA ILE A 201 18.14 23.10 14.13
C ILE A 201 18.35 24.30 15.07
N GLU A 202 17.56 24.43 16.14
CA GLU A 202 17.74 25.45 17.18
C GLU A 202 19.03 25.25 18.01
N GLU A 203 19.45 23.99 18.22
CA GLU A 203 20.69 23.65 18.91
C GLU A 203 21.90 23.99 18.03
N SER A 204 21.88 23.57 16.75
CA SER A 204 22.95 23.86 15.79
C SER A 204 23.12 25.35 15.51
N TRP A 205 22.02 26.12 15.51
CA TRP A 205 22.04 27.59 15.44
C TRP A 205 22.67 28.24 16.67
N SER A 206 22.40 27.68 17.85
CA SER A 206 23.00 28.14 19.12
C SER A 206 24.49 27.81 19.19
N GLU A 207 24.91 26.66 18.65
CA GLU A 207 26.32 26.27 18.57
C GLU A 207 27.09 27.14 17.56
N TYR A 208 26.52 27.44 16.39
CA TYR A 208 27.11 28.38 15.41
C TYR A 208 27.28 29.81 15.97
N LYS A 209 26.29 30.31 16.73
CA LYS A 209 26.39 31.59 17.45
C LYS A 209 27.54 31.61 18.46
N SER A 210 27.74 30.50 19.18
CA SER A 210 28.84 30.34 20.14
C SER A 210 30.20 30.27 19.44
N PHE A 211 30.27 29.66 18.25
CA PHE A 211 31.50 29.55 17.45
C PHE A 211 31.91 30.87 16.77
N THR A 212 30.95 31.75 16.46
CA THR A 212 31.19 33.03 15.78
C THR A 212 31.34 34.23 16.73
N ASP A 213 31.44 33.99 18.05
CA ASP A 213 31.42 35.06 19.07
C ASP A 213 30.20 36.00 18.93
N GLY A 214 29.07 35.47 18.45
CA GLY A 214 27.86 36.23 18.12
C GLY A 214 27.89 37.00 16.78
N LYS A 215 29.01 36.99 16.02
CA LYS A 215 29.14 37.64 14.70
C LYS A 215 28.49 36.82 13.58
N VAL A 216 27.18 36.68 13.69
CA VAL A 216 26.33 35.91 12.76
C VAL A 216 26.24 36.60 11.39
N SER A 217 26.47 35.84 10.32
CA SER A 217 26.19 36.28 8.95
C SER A 217 24.68 36.30 8.65
N ASP A 218 24.19 37.37 8.00
CA ASP A 218 22.81 37.49 7.50
C ASP A 218 22.40 36.33 6.58
N GLN A 219 23.36 35.73 5.86
CA GLN A 219 23.11 34.59 4.99
C GLN A 219 22.78 33.33 5.80
N CYS A 220 23.58 33.04 6.83
CA CYS A 220 23.32 31.94 7.77
C CYS A 220 22.02 32.15 8.55
N ARG A 221 21.70 33.41 8.88
CA ARG A 221 20.43 33.76 9.53
C ARG A 221 19.22 33.46 8.66
N LYS A 222 19.23 33.87 7.39
CA LYS A 222 18.14 33.61 6.44
C LYS A 222 17.97 32.11 6.17
N ALA A 223 19.07 31.36 6.08
CA ALA A 223 19.05 29.91 5.98
C ALA A 223 18.36 29.27 7.20
N PHE A 224 18.80 29.63 8.42
CA PHE A 224 18.16 29.18 9.66
C PHE A 224 16.66 29.49 9.71
N GLU A 225 16.26 30.74 9.42
CA GLU A 225 14.85 31.17 9.52
C GLU A 225 13.94 30.40 8.53
N LEU A 226 14.41 30.14 7.30
CA LEU A 226 13.69 29.32 6.30
C LEU A 226 13.62 27.84 6.70
N SER A 227 14.75 27.24 7.09
CA SER A 227 14.81 25.83 7.44
C SER A 227 14.04 25.51 8.73
N ALA A 228 14.06 26.40 9.72
CA ALA A 228 13.29 26.25 10.96
C ALA A 228 11.76 26.36 10.71
N GLN A 229 11.33 27.20 9.77
CA GLN A 229 9.92 27.22 9.34
C GLN A 229 9.51 25.86 8.76
N TYR A 230 10.30 25.31 7.83
CA TYR A 230 10.01 24.03 7.18
C TYR A 230 10.01 22.85 8.17
N VAL A 231 10.90 22.85 9.17
CA VAL A 231 10.91 21.87 10.26
C VAL A 231 9.57 21.83 11.00
N SER A 232 8.90 22.97 11.16
CA SER A 232 7.61 23.05 11.86
C SER A 232 6.51 22.23 11.16
N ASP A 233 6.40 22.36 9.83
CA ASP A 233 5.43 21.64 9.00
C ASP A 233 5.74 20.12 8.92
N LEU A 234 7.05 19.81 8.88
CA LEU A 234 7.61 18.47 8.75
C LEU A 234 7.53 17.66 10.07
N LEU A 235 7.56 18.33 11.23
CA LEU A 235 7.56 17.71 12.56
C LEU A 235 6.36 16.78 12.82
N GLN A 236 5.22 16.99 12.14
CA GLN A 236 4.05 16.12 12.27
C GLN A 236 4.27 14.73 11.65
N TYR A 237 5.09 14.62 10.60
CA TYR A 237 5.36 13.37 9.91
C TYR A 237 6.42 12.56 10.66
N GLU A 238 7.48 13.24 11.13
CA GLU A 238 8.51 12.63 12.00
C GLU A 238 7.90 12.03 13.28
N LYS A 239 6.96 12.73 13.93
CA LYS A 239 6.28 12.22 15.12
C LYS A 239 5.44 10.98 14.82
N ARG A 240 4.63 10.98 13.75
CA ARG A 240 3.87 9.78 13.35
C ARG A 240 4.78 8.60 13.05
N LEU A 241 5.91 8.83 12.38
CA LEU A 241 6.87 7.78 12.03
C LEU A 241 7.64 7.23 13.24
N TYR A 242 7.88 8.06 14.27
CA TYR A 242 8.46 7.63 15.54
C TYR A 242 7.44 6.87 16.41
N ASP A 243 6.20 7.37 16.50
CA ASP A 243 5.12 6.78 17.30
C ASP A 243 4.59 5.48 16.68
N ALA A 244 4.77 5.27 15.37
CA ALA A 244 4.37 4.07 14.66
C ALA A 244 5.14 2.83 15.17
N THR A 245 4.40 1.79 15.54
CA THR A 245 4.98 0.55 16.08
C THR A 245 5.16 -0.50 14.98
N ASP A 246 4.13 -0.69 14.17
CA ASP A 246 4.05 -1.71 13.14
C ASP A 246 4.64 -1.28 11.79
N VAL A 247 4.90 -2.25 10.91
CA VAL A 247 5.43 -2.05 9.56
C VAL A 247 4.43 -1.34 8.65
N ASP A 248 3.13 -1.66 8.74
CA ASP A 248 2.10 -0.99 7.92
C ASP A 248 1.83 0.44 8.41
N GLU A 249 1.88 0.68 9.73
CA GLU A 249 1.81 2.03 10.32
C GLU A 249 2.96 2.93 9.82
N LYS A 250 4.19 2.37 9.77
CA LYS A 250 5.37 3.04 9.22
C LYS A 250 5.23 3.28 7.73
N LEU A 251 4.80 2.28 6.95
CA LEU A 251 4.57 2.40 5.51
C LEU A 251 3.55 3.50 5.18
N ILE A 252 2.41 3.55 5.87
CA ILE A 252 1.40 4.59 5.68
C ILE A 252 1.98 5.98 6.01
N SER A 253 2.70 6.10 7.13
CA SER A 253 3.34 7.36 7.55
C SER A 253 4.40 7.85 6.56
N LEU A 254 5.17 6.93 5.97
CA LEU A 254 6.17 7.21 4.94
C LEU A 254 5.52 7.61 3.60
N LEU A 255 4.42 6.97 3.19
CA LEU A 255 3.69 7.34 1.97
C LEU A 255 3.04 8.74 2.06
N ASP A 256 2.45 9.08 3.22
CA ASP A 256 1.96 10.43 3.54
C ASP A 256 3.09 11.48 3.41
N TYR A 257 4.30 11.13 3.84
CA TYR A 257 5.48 12.00 3.82
C TYR A 257 6.09 12.12 2.40
N ILE A 258 6.14 11.03 1.63
CA ILE A 258 6.49 11.06 0.20
C ILE A 258 5.53 11.98 -0.57
N ALA A 259 4.23 11.95 -0.26
CA ALA A 259 3.25 12.83 -0.88
C ALA A 259 3.46 14.32 -0.51
N PHE A 260 3.83 14.61 0.75
CA PHE A 260 4.21 15.95 1.20
C PHE A 260 5.47 16.46 0.48
N GLU A 261 6.55 15.68 0.41
CA GLU A 261 7.78 16.11 -0.28
C GLU A 261 7.60 16.21 -1.80
N LYS A 262 6.75 15.37 -2.42
CA LYS A 262 6.39 15.55 -3.84
C LYS A 262 5.63 16.85 -4.12
N HIS A 263 4.92 17.42 -3.13
CA HIS A 263 4.36 18.77 -3.24
C HIS A 263 5.42 19.86 -2.98
N SER A 264 6.49 19.56 -2.22
CA SER A 264 7.60 20.50 -1.99
C SER A 264 8.48 20.68 -3.24
N ASN A 265 8.48 19.68 -4.14
CA ASN A 265 9.19 19.64 -5.42
C ASN A 265 10.71 19.88 -5.33
N ASP A 266 11.31 19.46 -4.23
CA ASP A 266 12.76 19.43 -4.02
C ASP A 266 13.29 18.02 -4.36
N PRO A 267 14.06 17.84 -5.46
CA PRO A 267 14.51 16.51 -5.86
C PRO A 267 15.40 15.81 -4.83
N ALA A 268 16.18 16.56 -4.05
CA ALA A 268 17.05 15.99 -3.03
C ALA A 268 16.24 15.51 -1.82
N ARG A 269 15.23 16.27 -1.37
CA ARG A 269 14.32 15.80 -0.30
C ARG A 269 13.44 14.64 -0.77
N ILE A 270 12.91 14.67 -1.99
CA ILE A 270 12.10 13.58 -2.56
C ILE A 270 12.93 12.30 -2.66
N GLN A 271 14.18 12.38 -3.16
CA GLN A 271 15.08 11.23 -3.19
C GLN A 271 15.41 10.72 -1.78
N MET A 272 15.71 11.63 -0.84
CA MET A 272 15.98 11.29 0.56
C MET A 272 14.82 10.54 1.22
N ILE A 273 13.57 10.98 1.07
CA ILE A 273 12.43 10.31 1.71
C ILE A 273 12.13 8.95 1.07
N PHE A 274 12.37 8.77 -0.25
CA PHE A 274 12.33 7.45 -0.88
C PHE A 274 13.41 6.51 -0.32
N GLU A 275 14.67 6.94 -0.30
CA GLU A 275 15.79 6.13 0.21
C GLU A 275 15.64 5.82 1.71
N ARG A 276 15.12 6.77 2.50
CA ARG A 276 14.73 6.54 3.91
C ARG A 276 13.64 5.48 4.01
N SER A 277 12.59 5.57 3.21
CA SER A 277 11.48 4.61 3.21
C SER A 277 11.96 3.19 2.89
N LEU A 278 12.84 3.07 1.89
CA LEU A 278 13.47 1.80 1.51
C LEU A 278 14.37 1.25 2.61
N CYS A 279 15.17 2.11 3.27
CA CYS A 279 16.02 1.72 4.39
C CYS A 279 15.20 1.28 5.63
N THR A 280 14.11 1.98 5.96
CA THR A 280 13.22 1.63 7.09
C THR A 280 12.47 0.31 6.83
N LEU A 281 12.23 -0.03 5.57
CA LEU A 281 11.52 -1.25 5.15
C LEU A 281 12.45 -2.31 4.54
N ALA A 282 13.76 -2.21 4.78
CA ALA A 282 14.77 -3.08 4.17
C ALA A 282 14.57 -4.58 4.46
N SER A 283 14.00 -4.92 5.63
CA SER A 283 13.66 -6.30 6.01
C SER A 283 12.33 -6.81 5.42
N TYR A 284 11.56 -5.96 4.72
CA TYR A 284 10.20 -6.23 4.24
C TYR A 284 10.04 -5.81 2.77
N PRO A 285 10.48 -6.64 1.81
CA PRO A 285 10.43 -6.34 0.37
C PRO A 285 9.07 -5.86 -0.14
N ASN A 286 9.01 -4.62 -0.63
CA ASN A 286 7.80 -4.00 -1.16
C ASN A 286 8.08 -3.37 -2.54
N SER A 287 7.67 -4.06 -3.59
CA SER A 287 7.89 -3.65 -4.99
C SER A 287 7.15 -2.37 -5.39
N ASN A 288 6.06 -2.01 -4.70
CA ASN A 288 5.27 -0.81 -5.00
C ASN A 288 6.08 0.47 -4.74
N ILE A 289 6.86 0.53 -3.66
CA ILE A 289 7.70 1.68 -3.32
C ILE A 289 8.78 1.90 -4.38
N TRP A 290 9.46 0.82 -4.80
CA TRP A 290 10.44 0.87 -5.88
C TRP A 290 9.83 1.29 -7.22
N LEU A 291 8.61 0.85 -7.55
CA LEU A 291 7.89 1.29 -8.75
C LEU A 291 7.53 2.79 -8.68
N GLN A 292 7.09 3.30 -7.51
CA GLN A 292 6.78 4.72 -7.32
C GLN A 292 8.01 5.64 -7.34
N TYR A 293 9.16 5.14 -6.84
CA TYR A 293 10.44 5.84 -6.87
C TYR A 293 10.99 5.86 -8.30
N GLY A 294 11.10 4.70 -8.94
CA GLY A 294 11.55 4.56 -10.32
C GLY A 294 10.70 5.35 -11.32
N ASN A 295 9.36 5.34 -11.18
CA ASN A 295 8.49 6.18 -12.00
C ASN A 295 8.80 7.68 -11.82
N TRP A 296 9.04 8.15 -10.59
CA TRP A 296 9.41 9.56 -10.36
C TRP A 296 10.79 9.91 -10.93
N LEU A 297 11.75 8.99 -10.87
CA LEU A 297 13.07 9.15 -11.51
C LEU A 297 12.94 9.25 -13.04
N ASP A 298 12.06 8.43 -13.65
CA ASP A 298 11.84 8.40 -15.10
C ASP A 298 10.96 9.56 -15.61
N THR A 299 9.95 10.02 -14.85
CA THR A 299 9.02 11.08 -15.30
C THR A 299 9.44 12.49 -14.90
N GLU A 300 10.06 12.69 -13.73
CA GLU A 300 10.41 14.03 -13.23
C GLU A 300 11.92 14.29 -13.34
N LEU A 301 12.76 13.44 -12.72
CA LEU A 301 14.20 13.68 -12.62
C LEU A 301 14.92 13.48 -13.97
N LYS A 302 14.49 12.49 -14.77
CA LYS A 302 14.97 12.19 -16.13
C LYS A 302 16.48 11.98 -16.24
N LEU A 303 17.08 11.32 -15.24
CA LEU A 303 18.50 10.95 -15.22
C LEU A 303 18.65 9.42 -15.32
N PRO A 304 18.81 8.84 -16.53
CA PRO A 304 18.73 7.39 -16.75
C PRO A 304 19.72 6.57 -15.93
N GLN A 305 20.91 7.10 -15.64
CA GLN A 305 21.92 6.38 -14.84
C GLN A 305 21.44 6.18 -13.38
N ILE A 306 20.77 7.18 -12.80
CA ILE A 306 20.18 7.06 -11.45
C ILE A 306 19.00 6.09 -11.47
N SER A 307 18.15 6.14 -12.51
CA SER A 307 17.09 5.13 -12.71
C SER A 307 17.68 3.71 -12.79
N VAL A 308 18.76 3.51 -13.54
CA VAL A 308 19.43 2.20 -13.69
C VAL A 308 19.97 1.66 -12.36
N ASP A 309 20.71 2.47 -11.58
CA ASP A 309 21.20 2.04 -10.25
C ASP A 309 20.06 1.72 -9.27
N VAL A 310 18.98 2.50 -9.29
CA VAL A 310 17.80 2.28 -8.44
C VAL A 310 17.04 1.02 -8.86
N TYR A 311 16.83 0.79 -10.15
CA TYR A 311 16.19 -0.45 -10.62
C TYR A 311 17.07 -1.69 -10.41
N ALA A 312 18.40 -1.57 -10.52
CA ALA A 312 19.35 -2.64 -10.20
C ALA A 312 19.27 -3.07 -8.72
N ARG A 313 19.05 -2.12 -7.80
CA ARG A 313 18.77 -2.40 -6.39
C ARG A 313 17.36 -2.99 -6.20
N ALA A 314 16.36 -2.43 -6.87
CA ALA A 314 14.96 -2.86 -6.78
C ALA A 314 14.76 -4.35 -7.11
N VAL A 315 15.32 -4.83 -8.23
CA VAL A 315 15.15 -6.23 -8.65
C VAL A 315 15.87 -7.24 -7.75
N ARG A 316 16.88 -6.80 -6.98
CA ARG A 316 17.59 -7.62 -5.96
C ARG A 316 16.90 -7.60 -4.59
N HIS A 317 16.06 -6.60 -4.31
CA HIS A 317 15.31 -6.49 -3.05
C HIS A 317 13.93 -7.13 -3.13
N ALA A 318 13.16 -6.77 -4.16
CA ALA A 318 11.79 -7.22 -4.37
C ALA A 318 11.60 -7.70 -5.82
N PRO A 319 12.18 -8.87 -6.20
CA PRO A 319 12.14 -9.36 -7.57
C PRO A 319 10.69 -9.53 -8.06
N CYS A 320 10.30 -8.79 -9.10
CA CYS A 320 9.03 -9.00 -9.78
C CYS A 320 9.11 -8.59 -11.26
N SER A 321 8.29 -9.22 -12.09
CA SER A 321 8.26 -8.98 -13.53
C SER A 321 7.95 -7.51 -13.90
N ALA A 322 7.25 -6.75 -13.05
CA ALA A 322 6.99 -5.33 -13.27
C ALA A 322 8.24 -4.45 -13.10
N LEU A 323 9.10 -4.73 -12.12
CA LEU A 323 10.35 -4.00 -11.92
C LEU A 323 11.37 -4.32 -13.01
N TRP A 324 11.45 -5.58 -13.45
CA TRP A 324 12.30 -5.97 -14.59
C TRP A 324 11.91 -5.26 -15.90
N GLN A 325 10.62 -5.08 -16.18
CA GLN A 325 10.15 -4.31 -17.35
C GLN A 325 10.64 -2.85 -17.33
N GLN A 326 10.61 -2.20 -16.16
CA GLN A 326 11.13 -0.84 -16.03
C GLN A 326 12.67 -0.80 -16.06
N TYR A 327 13.35 -1.78 -15.45
CA TYR A 327 14.81 -1.89 -15.48
C TYR A 327 15.34 -2.03 -16.91
N PHE A 328 14.76 -2.93 -17.72
CA PHE A 328 15.11 -3.05 -19.14
C PHE A 328 14.83 -1.77 -19.93
N SER A 329 13.75 -1.06 -19.61
CA SER A 329 13.44 0.25 -20.21
C SER A 329 14.46 1.33 -19.81
N ALA A 330 14.93 1.34 -18.56
CA ALA A 330 15.94 2.28 -18.08
C ALA A 330 17.33 1.99 -18.68
N LEU A 331 17.72 0.72 -18.80
CA LEU A 331 18.96 0.29 -19.46
C LEU A 331 18.97 0.64 -20.96
N GLU A 332 17.82 0.56 -21.63
CA GLU A 332 17.69 1.04 -23.01
C GLU A 332 17.81 2.57 -23.10
N ARG A 333 17.20 3.32 -22.18
CA ARG A 333 17.33 4.79 -22.10
C ARG A 333 18.73 5.28 -21.73
N SER A 334 19.51 4.50 -20.98
CA SER A 334 20.91 4.83 -20.65
C SER A 334 21.90 4.46 -21.77
N ASN A 335 21.43 3.79 -22.84
CA ASN A 335 22.25 3.17 -23.88
C ASN A 335 23.24 2.12 -23.35
N ALA A 336 22.82 1.31 -22.37
CA ALA A 336 23.63 0.21 -21.85
C ALA A 336 23.99 -0.82 -22.96
N PRO A 337 25.16 -1.48 -22.90
CA PRO A 337 25.56 -2.49 -23.88
C PRO A 337 24.53 -3.62 -24.02
N SER A 338 24.34 -4.15 -25.23
CA SER A 338 23.38 -5.25 -25.44
C SER A 338 23.75 -6.49 -24.63
N GLU A 339 25.04 -6.82 -24.52
CA GLU A 339 25.55 -7.92 -23.71
C GLU A 339 25.20 -7.75 -22.22
N GLU A 340 25.32 -6.52 -21.69
CA GLU A 340 24.96 -6.21 -20.31
C GLU A 340 23.46 -6.42 -20.06
N ILE A 341 22.61 -6.05 -21.01
CA ILE A 341 21.16 -6.23 -20.88
C ILE A 341 20.79 -7.71 -21.00
N ASP A 342 21.37 -8.42 -21.96
CA ASP A 342 20.98 -9.79 -22.30
C ASP A 342 21.46 -10.79 -21.23
N SER A 343 22.59 -10.53 -20.57
CA SER A 343 23.03 -11.27 -19.39
C SER A 343 22.04 -11.25 -18.22
N LYS A 344 21.16 -10.24 -18.14
CA LYS A 344 20.14 -10.09 -17.09
C LYS A 344 18.80 -10.77 -17.45
N TRP A 345 18.65 -11.31 -18.66
CA TRP A 345 17.42 -11.97 -19.09
C TRP A 345 17.02 -13.20 -18.24
N PRO A 346 17.94 -14.11 -17.83
CA PRO A 346 17.57 -15.28 -17.03
C PRO A 346 16.98 -14.93 -15.66
N ASP A 347 17.59 -13.99 -14.92
CA ASP A 347 17.08 -13.57 -13.60
C ASP A 347 15.73 -12.82 -13.71
N ALA A 348 15.46 -12.17 -14.84
CA ALA A 348 14.15 -11.63 -15.14
C ALA A 348 13.11 -12.75 -15.38
N GLN A 349 13.47 -13.79 -16.15
CA GLN A 349 12.61 -14.94 -16.45
C GLN A 349 12.25 -15.76 -15.19
N ASP A 350 13.19 -15.91 -14.25
CA ASP A 350 12.95 -16.53 -12.93
C ASP A 350 11.84 -15.80 -12.15
N SER A 351 11.69 -14.48 -12.33
CA SER A 351 10.70 -13.64 -11.61
C SER A 351 9.25 -13.74 -12.14
N ILE A 352 8.98 -14.60 -13.12
CA ILE A 352 7.65 -14.78 -13.71
C ILE A 352 6.83 -15.72 -12.81
N THR A 353 5.85 -15.19 -12.07
CA THR A 353 4.96 -16.01 -11.21
C THR A 353 3.63 -16.35 -11.88
N THR A 354 3.16 -15.52 -12.82
CA THR A 354 1.90 -15.70 -13.55
C THR A 354 2.08 -15.55 -15.08
N ALA A 355 1.12 -16.07 -15.85
CA ALA A 355 1.14 -15.98 -17.30
C ALA A 355 1.06 -14.51 -17.81
N ASP A 356 0.25 -13.66 -17.19
CA ASP A 356 0.12 -12.24 -17.55
C ASP A 356 1.40 -11.43 -17.29
N GLU A 357 2.09 -11.70 -16.18
CA GLU A 357 3.43 -11.16 -15.90
C GLU A 357 4.43 -11.59 -16.96
N GLY A 358 4.45 -12.89 -17.28
CA GLY A 358 5.34 -13.47 -18.29
C GLY A 358 5.12 -12.87 -19.67
N PHE A 359 3.85 -12.78 -20.12
CA PHE A 359 3.47 -12.08 -21.35
C PHE A 359 3.98 -10.63 -21.37
N SER A 360 3.82 -9.89 -20.27
CA SER A 360 4.23 -8.49 -20.18
C SER A 360 5.74 -8.31 -20.21
N LEU A 361 6.49 -9.18 -19.51
CA LEU A 361 7.94 -9.18 -19.49
C LEU A 361 8.55 -9.61 -20.83
N TYR A 362 8.11 -10.72 -21.41
CA TYR A 362 8.52 -11.16 -22.76
C TYR A 362 8.19 -10.09 -23.80
N ARG A 363 6.99 -9.50 -23.77
CA ARG A 363 6.62 -8.41 -24.68
C ARG A 363 7.61 -7.23 -24.58
N THR A 364 8.00 -6.84 -23.37
CA THR A 364 8.93 -5.72 -23.17
C THR A 364 10.30 -6.02 -23.75
N TYR A 365 10.85 -7.22 -23.49
CA TYR A 365 12.16 -7.64 -24.00
C TYR A 365 12.16 -7.88 -25.53
N ILE A 366 11.13 -8.52 -26.08
CA ILE A 366 10.96 -8.74 -27.53
C ILE A 366 10.89 -7.42 -28.30
N TYR A 367 10.14 -6.43 -27.79
CA TYR A 367 10.06 -5.12 -28.43
C TYR A 367 11.33 -4.27 -28.25
N LEU A 368 12.12 -4.49 -27.19
CA LEU A 368 13.47 -3.94 -27.01
C LEU A 368 14.44 -4.54 -28.05
N LEU A 369 14.46 -5.86 -28.21
CA LEU A 369 15.24 -6.53 -29.26
C LEU A 369 14.87 -6.03 -30.67
N ARG A 370 13.57 -5.86 -30.96
CA ARG A 370 13.08 -5.23 -32.20
C ARG A 370 13.65 -3.82 -32.40
N ARG A 371 13.72 -2.99 -31.36
CA ARG A 371 14.29 -1.63 -31.43
C ARG A 371 15.79 -1.67 -31.71
N ARG A 372 16.54 -2.58 -31.08
CA ARG A 372 17.97 -2.78 -31.38
C ARG A 372 18.22 -3.19 -32.83
N VAL A 373 17.46 -4.17 -33.35
CA VAL A 373 17.60 -4.66 -34.75
C VAL A 373 17.35 -3.52 -35.73
N ALA A 374 16.27 -2.75 -35.53
CA ALA A 374 15.95 -1.59 -36.36
C ALA A 374 17.02 -0.48 -36.26
N SER A 375 17.57 -0.22 -35.07
CA SER A 375 18.65 0.77 -34.84
C SER A 375 19.95 0.40 -35.56
N LYS A 376 20.25 -0.90 -35.70
CA LYS A 376 21.37 -1.40 -36.51
C LYS A 376 21.13 -1.35 -38.03
N GLY A 377 19.98 -0.84 -38.49
CA GLY A 377 19.58 -0.82 -39.90
C GLY A 377 19.33 -2.21 -40.51
N ASN A 378 19.26 -3.26 -39.69
CA ASN A 378 19.12 -4.64 -40.14
C ASN A 378 17.63 -5.01 -40.31
N SER A 379 17.31 -5.73 -41.39
CA SER A 379 15.98 -6.29 -41.63
C SER A 379 15.82 -7.75 -41.16
N ASP A 380 16.90 -8.38 -40.68
CA ASP A 380 16.84 -9.71 -40.09
C ASP A 380 16.33 -9.63 -38.63
N TYR A 381 15.08 -10.08 -38.45
CA TYR A 381 14.40 -10.16 -37.16
C TYR A 381 14.43 -11.58 -36.56
N THR A 382 15.28 -12.49 -37.03
CA THR A 382 15.29 -13.90 -36.60
C THR A 382 15.40 -14.05 -35.08
N ILE A 383 16.30 -13.31 -34.42
CA ILE A 383 16.46 -13.29 -32.95
C ILE A 383 15.14 -12.90 -32.23
N VAL A 384 14.33 -12.02 -32.84
CA VAL A 384 13.04 -11.58 -32.28
C VAL A 384 11.98 -12.67 -32.45
N LEU A 385 12.01 -13.42 -33.55
CA LEU A 385 11.14 -14.58 -33.80
C LEU A 385 11.48 -15.74 -32.84
N GLU A 386 12.77 -16.04 -32.67
CA GLU A 386 13.26 -17.05 -31.72
C GLU A 386 12.79 -16.74 -30.29
N LYS A 387 12.83 -15.48 -29.86
CA LYS A 387 12.32 -15.07 -28.53
C LYS A 387 10.79 -15.08 -28.40
N PHE A 388 10.03 -14.98 -29.49
CA PHE A 388 8.60 -15.28 -29.49
C PHE A 388 8.33 -16.79 -29.32
N GLU A 389 9.14 -17.65 -29.94
CA GLU A 389 8.97 -19.11 -29.88
C GLU A 389 9.47 -19.69 -28.54
N GLU A 390 10.55 -19.15 -27.97
CA GLU A 390 11.03 -19.40 -26.61
C GLU A 390 9.95 -19.08 -25.56
N GLY A 391 9.36 -17.88 -25.63
CA GLY A 391 8.36 -17.46 -24.65
C GLY A 391 7.02 -18.19 -24.79
N ALA A 392 6.59 -18.51 -26.01
CA ALA A 392 5.44 -19.37 -26.21
C ALA A 392 5.66 -20.77 -25.59
N SER A 393 6.85 -21.34 -25.78
CA SER A 393 7.22 -22.65 -25.23
C SER A 393 7.24 -22.60 -23.69
N PHE A 394 8.04 -21.71 -23.10
CA PHE A 394 8.19 -21.55 -21.65
C PHE A 394 6.86 -21.26 -20.93
N LEU A 395 6.01 -20.38 -21.47
CA LEU A 395 4.72 -20.09 -20.85
C LEU A 395 3.77 -21.29 -20.96
N SER A 396 3.78 -22.03 -22.07
CA SER A 396 2.97 -23.24 -22.24
C SER A 396 3.40 -24.39 -21.33
N GLU A 397 4.70 -24.52 -21.06
CA GLU A 397 5.26 -25.51 -20.13
C GLU A 397 4.95 -25.13 -18.67
N LYS A 398 5.11 -23.85 -18.30
CA LYS A 398 4.96 -23.37 -16.92
C LYS A 398 3.50 -23.19 -16.48
N PHE A 399 2.56 -22.95 -17.41
CA PHE A 399 1.16 -22.59 -17.11
C PHE A 399 0.10 -23.42 -17.86
N GLU A 400 0.52 -24.48 -18.56
CA GLU A 400 -0.34 -25.43 -19.28
C GLU A 400 -1.47 -24.74 -20.10
N SER A 401 -2.69 -25.30 -20.06
CA SER A 401 -3.86 -24.89 -20.86
C SER A 401 -4.31 -23.43 -20.68
N HIS A 402 -3.79 -22.69 -19.69
CA HIS A 402 -4.20 -21.33 -19.37
C HIS A 402 -3.16 -20.25 -19.75
N TRP A 403 -2.03 -20.62 -20.34
CA TRP A 403 -0.89 -19.71 -20.60
C TRP A 403 -1.17 -18.48 -21.48
N ASP A 404 -2.23 -18.50 -22.31
CA ASP A 404 -2.62 -17.42 -23.23
C ASP A 404 -4.14 -17.17 -23.21
N ASN A 405 -4.76 -17.37 -22.04
CA ASN A 405 -6.21 -17.34 -21.79
C ASN A 405 -6.61 -15.98 -21.15
N PRO A 406 -7.72 -15.30 -21.52
CA PRO A 406 -8.79 -15.70 -22.46
C PRO A 406 -8.75 -15.04 -23.84
N LYS A 407 -7.73 -14.22 -24.15
CA LYS A 407 -7.70 -13.38 -25.37
C LYS A 407 -6.61 -13.73 -26.39
N ALA A 408 -5.81 -14.77 -26.14
CA ALA A 408 -4.68 -15.17 -26.97
C ALA A 408 -3.67 -14.05 -27.28
N GLN A 409 -3.41 -13.15 -26.32
CA GLN A 409 -2.67 -11.92 -26.56
C GLN A 409 -1.21 -12.15 -26.95
N TYR A 410 -0.57 -13.21 -26.41
CA TYR A 410 0.80 -13.56 -26.78
C TYR A 410 0.86 -13.96 -28.25
N ARG A 411 0.03 -14.93 -28.65
CA ARG A 411 0.00 -15.45 -30.03
C ARG A 411 -0.51 -14.41 -31.03
N LYS A 412 -1.43 -13.53 -30.65
CA LYS A 412 -1.85 -12.38 -31.47
C LYS A 412 -0.72 -11.41 -31.74
N ASN A 413 0.05 -11.03 -30.70
CA ASN A 413 1.22 -10.18 -30.88
C ASN A 413 2.28 -10.82 -31.78
N TYR A 414 2.49 -12.14 -31.65
CA TYR A 414 3.42 -12.86 -32.53
C TYR A 414 2.93 -12.88 -33.99
N ALA A 415 1.65 -13.21 -34.23
CA ALA A 415 1.07 -13.21 -35.56
C ALA A 415 1.05 -11.81 -36.22
N LEU A 416 0.75 -10.76 -35.45
CA LEU A 416 0.83 -9.36 -35.90
C LEU A 416 2.26 -9.00 -36.34
N PHE A 417 3.27 -9.39 -35.55
CA PHE A 417 4.68 -9.16 -35.90
C PHE A 417 5.11 -9.90 -37.17
N LEU A 418 4.64 -11.15 -37.35
CA LEU A 418 4.89 -11.95 -38.54
C LEU A 418 4.27 -11.36 -39.82
N TYR A 419 3.05 -10.80 -39.75
CA TYR A 419 2.44 -10.09 -40.89
C TYR A 419 3.14 -8.76 -41.19
N THR A 420 3.39 -7.92 -40.17
CA THR A 420 3.79 -6.51 -40.35
C THR A 420 5.29 -6.32 -40.54
N VAL A 421 6.12 -6.97 -39.73
CA VAL A 421 7.57 -6.71 -39.66
C VAL A 421 8.35 -7.81 -40.37
N ALA A 422 8.12 -9.08 -40.03
CA ALA A 422 8.87 -10.20 -40.60
C ALA A 422 8.36 -10.67 -41.98
N LYS A 423 7.18 -10.20 -42.42
CA LYS A 423 6.55 -10.50 -43.73
C LYS A 423 6.44 -12.00 -44.04
N GLN A 424 6.08 -12.80 -43.03
CA GLN A 424 5.88 -14.26 -43.13
C GLN A 424 4.40 -14.63 -42.88
N PRO A 425 3.48 -14.28 -43.80
CA PRO A 425 2.04 -14.45 -43.58
C PRO A 425 1.61 -15.91 -43.38
N ASP A 426 2.28 -16.89 -44.00
CA ASP A 426 1.91 -18.30 -43.86
C ASP A 426 2.20 -18.87 -42.46
N LYS A 427 3.21 -18.36 -41.74
CA LYS A 427 3.41 -18.66 -40.31
C LYS A 427 2.32 -18.00 -39.47
N ALA A 428 2.05 -16.72 -39.73
CA ALA A 428 1.01 -15.96 -39.01
C ALA A 428 -0.38 -16.61 -39.16
N ARG A 429 -0.71 -17.14 -40.35
CA ARG A 429 -1.94 -17.87 -40.61
C ARG A 429 -2.05 -19.18 -39.82
N LYS A 430 -0.95 -19.92 -39.60
CA LYS A 430 -0.97 -21.12 -38.74
C LYS A 430 -1.35 -20.73 -37.31
N ILE A 431 -0.63 -19.77 -36.73
CA ILE A 431 -0.89 -19.24 -35.38
C ILE A 431 -2.34 -18.75 -35.24
N TRP A 432 -2.89 -18.06 -36.25
CA TRP A 432 -4.29 -17.64 -36.23
C TRP A 432 -5.31 -18.78 -36.28
N ASN A 433 -5.04 -19.86 -37.03
CA ASN A 433 -5.89 -21.05 -36.96
C ASN A 433 -5.84 -21.69 -35.57
N ASP A 434 -4.68 -21.74 -34.94
CA ASP A 434 -4.49 -22.30 -33.60
C ASP A 434 -5.15 -21.43 -32.52
N ILE A 435 -5.08 -20.09 -32.62
CA ILE A 435 -5.84 -19.15 -31.77
C ILE A 435 -7.34 -19.45 -31.85
N LEU A 436 -7.87 -19.57 -33.07
CA LEU A 436 -9.31 -19.78 -33.29
C LEU A 436 -9.75 -21.19 -32.86
N ALA A 437 -8.90 -22.21 -33.01
CA ALA A 437 -9.15 -23.57 -32.54
C ALA A 437 -9.08 -23.70 -31.00
N SER A 438 -8.10 -23.05 -30.35
CA SER A 438 -7.86 -23.08 -28.89
C SER A 438 -8.84 -22.25 -28.06
N GLY A 439 -10.06 -22.00 -28.59
CA GLY A 439 -11.17 -21.39 -27.85
C GLY A 439 -11.56 -19.99 -28.30
N SER A 440 -10.69 -19.20 -28.94
CA SER A 440 -11.06 -17.85 -29.40
C SER A 440 -12.04 -17.84 -30.59
N GLY A 441 -12.27 -18.99 -31.25
CA GLY A 441 -13.15 -19.11 -32.41
C GLY A 441 -14.64 -18.80 -32.17
N HIS A 442 -15.07 -18.65 -30.91
CA HIS A 442 -16.43 -18.20 -30.58
C HIS A 442 -16.60 -16.67 -30.61
N LEU A 443 -15.50 -15.92 -30.67
CA LEU A 443 -15.46 -14.45 -30.60
C LEU A 443 -15.42 -13.82 -32.00
N ALA A 444 -16.45 -13.06 -32.35
CA ALA A 444 -16.55 -12.28 -33.59
C ALA A 444 -15.31 -11.39 -33.82
N ALA A 445 -14.85 -10.69 -32.77
CA ALA A 445 -13.70 -9.80 -32.84
C ALA A 445 -12.41 -10.52 -33.26
N ALA A 446 -12.19 -11.77 -32.82
CA ALA A 446 -10.99 -12.54 -33.19
C ALA A 446 -10.99 -12.94 -34.68
N TRP A 447 -12.15 -13.25 -35.25
CA TRP A 447 -12.28 -13.52 -36.68
C TRP A 447 -12.08 -12.27 -37.54
N ILE A 448 -12.66 -11.14 -37.12
CA ILE A 448 -12.53 -9.86 -37.84
C ILE A 448 -11.07 -9.37 -37.81
N GLU A 449 -10.38 -9.50 -36.67
CA GLU A 449 -8.96 -9.19 -36.53
C GLU A 449 -8.09 -10.07 -37.46
N ALA A 450 -8.32 -11.39 -37.48
CA ALA A 450 -7.61 -12.32 -38.36
C ALA A 450 -7.85 -12.02 -39.86
N ALA A 451 -9.10 -11.73 -40.23
CA ALA A 451 -9.47 -11.40 -41.61
C ALA A 451 -8.87 -10.06 -42.07
N ASN A 452 -8.85 -9.05 -41.21
CA ASN A 452 -8.23 -7.76 -41.52
C ASN A 452 -6.71 -7.89 -41.71
N LEU A 453 -6.03 -8.73 -40.93
CA LEU A 453 -4.60 -8.97 -41.12
C LEU A 453 -4.28 -9.68 -42.46
N GLU A 454 -5.07 -10.68 -42.87
CA GLU A 454 -4.98 -11.25 -44.22
C GLU A 454 -5.34 -10.24 -45.32
N ARG A 455 -6.31 -9.33 -45.08
CA ARG A 455 -6.70 -8.29 -46.03
C ARG A 455 -5.56 -7.29 -46.31
N PHE A 456 -4.84 -6.87 -45.27
CA PHE A 456 -3.79 -5.84 -45.40
C PHE A 456 -2.39 -6.40 -45.71
N PHE A 457 -2.06 -7.62 -45.24
CA PHE A 457 -0.69 -8.17 -45.33
C PHE A 457 -0.61 -9.59 -45.93
N GLY A 458 -1.75 -10.20 -46.27
CA GLY A 458 -1.84 -11.56 -46.79
C GLY A 458 -2.47 -11.59 -48.18
N THR A 459 -3.58 -12.34 -48.32
CA THR A 459 -4.36 -12.35 -49.57
C THR A 459 -5.85 -12.20 -49.32
N LEU A 460 -6.51 -11.43 -50.19
CA LEU A 460 -7.96 -11.16 -50.17
C LEU A 460 -8.78 -12.46 -50.18
N ASN A 461 -8.35 -13.44 -50.98
CA ASN A 461 -8.95 -14.79 -51.02
C ASN A 461 -8.88 -15.56 -49.70
N ASN A 462 -7.91 -15.29 -48.82
CA ASN A 462 -7.81 -15.93 -47.52
C ASN A 462 -8.56 -15.12 -46.43
N ALA A 463 -8.59 -13.79 -46.52
CA ALA A 463 -9.49 -12.96 -45.71
C ALA A 463 -10.96 -13.37 -45.92
N ARG A 464 -11.38 -13.51 -47.18
CA ARG A 464 -12.70 -14.05 -47.59
C ARG A 464 -13.00 -15.41 -46.95
N LYS A 465 -12.07 -16.37 -47.02
CA LYS A 465 -12.22 -17.71 -46.39
C LYS A 465 -12.36 -17.63 -44.87
N LEU A 466 -11.67 -16.71 -44.19
CA LEU A 466 -11.81 -16.51 -42.75
C LEU A 466 -13.20 -15.97 -42.40
N LEU A 467 -13.69 -14.95 -43.11
CA LEU A 467 -15.02 -14.37 -42.89
C LEU A 467 -16.15 -15.40 -43.14
N TYR A 468 -16.05 -16.21 -44.19
CA TYR A 468 -17.04 -17.29 -44.44
C TYR A 468 -17.01 -18.41 -43.38
N ARG A 469 -15.87 -18.68 -42.73
CA ARG A 469 -15.79 -19.59 -41.57
C ARG A 469 -16.43 -18.93 -40.34
N ALA A 470 -16.11 -17.66 -40.10
CA ALA A 470 -16.58 -16.89 -38.95
C ALA A 470 -18.11 -16.88 -38.79
N ILE A 471 -18.88 -16.79 -39.89
CA ILE A 471 -20.36 -16.90 -39.91
C ILE A 471 -20.90 -18.13 -39.13
N ASN A 472 -20.14 -19.23 -39.11
CA ASN A 472 -20.55 -20.49 -38.50
C ASN A 472 -19.89 -20.76 -37.14
N SER A 473 -18.89 -19.98 -36.74
CA SER A 473 -18.11 -20.18 -35.52
C SER A 473 -18.32 -19.10 -34.47
N ALA A 474 -18.46 -17.83 -34.86
CA ALA A 474 -18.73 -16.75 -33.93
C ALA A 474 -20.14 -16.89 -33.33
N SER A 475 -20.25 -16.75 -32.00
CA SER A 475 -21.51 -16.92 -31.27
C SER A 475 -21.83 -15.80 -30.29
N ASP A 476 -20.88 -14.90 -30.02
CA ASP A 476 -21.05 -13.74 -29.14
C ASP A 476 -21.80 -12.59 -29.84
N HIS A 477 -21.30 -12.15 -31.00
CA HIS A 477 -21.83 -11.03 -31.77
C HIS A 477 -21.91 -11.38 -33.28
N PRO A 478 -22.69 -12.39 -33.71
CA PRO A 478 -22.64 -12.87 -35.09
C PRO A 478 -22.95 -11.80 -36.15
N PHE A 479 -23.80 -10.82 -35.81
CA PHE A 479 -24.18 -9.73 -36.71
C PHE A 479 -23.00 -8.83 -37.11
N THR A 480 -22.01 -8.60 -36.24
CA THR A 480 -20.84 -7.77 -36.62
C THR A 480 -19.92 -8.50 -37.60
N VAL A 481 -19.90 -9.84 -37.58
CA VAL A 481 -19.26 -10.67 -38.61
C VAL A 481 -20.02 -10.61 -39.93
N PHE A 482 -21.34 -10.56 -39.89
CA PHE A 482 -22.18 -10.43 -41.09
C PHE A 482 -21.96 -9.08 -41.77
N GLU A 483 -21.98 -7.98 -40.99
CA GLU A 483 -21.65 -6.63 -41.45
C GLU A 483 -20.23 -6.56 -42.02
N ALA A 484 -19.24 -7.14 -41.31
CA ALA A 484 -17.85 -7.18 -41.77
C ALA A 484 -17.67 -7.95 -43.10
N LEU A 485 -18.38 -9.06 -43.32
CA LEU A 485 -18.35 -9.76 -44.62
C LEU A 485 -19.05 -8.95 -45.71
N ILE A 486 -20.25 -8.42 -45.46
CA ILE A 486 -20.99 -7.63 -46.45
C ILE A 486 -20.16 -6.41 -46.87
N GLN A 487 -19.51 -5.74 -45.92
CA GLN A 487 -18.66 -4.60 -46.21
C GLN A 487 -17.37 -5.01 -46.93
N PHE A 488 -16.75 -6.15 -46.58
CA PHE A 488 -15.61 -6.69 -47.32
C PHE A 488 -15.95 -6.98 -48.79
N GLU A 489 -17.05 -7.68 -49.07
CA GLU A 489 -17.43 -8.01 -50.45
C GLU A 489 -17.91 -6.77 -51.24
N ARG A 490 -18.47 -5.75 -50.58
CA ARG A 490 -18.76 -4.43 -51.20
C ARG A 490 -17.50 -3.66 -51.61
N GLU A 491 -16.42 -3.78 -50.85
CA GLU A 491 -15.17 -3.04 -51.06
C GLU A 491 -14.17 -3.78 -51.98
N VAL A 492 -14.32 -5.09 -52.14
CA VAL A 492 -13.30 -5.97 -52.76
C VAL A 492 -13.88 -7.02 -53.72
N GLY A 493 -15.13 -7.45 -53.53
CA GLY A 493 -15.74 -8.56 -54.27
C GLY A 493 -16.46 -8.15 -55.55
N THR A 494 -16.87 -9.15 -56.33
CA THR A 494 -17.83 -8.93 -57.42
C THR A 494 -19.26 -8.86 -56.88
N ILE A 495 -20.20 -8.38 -57.70
CA ILE A 495 -21.64 -8.39 -57.36
C ILE A 495 -22.14 -9.82 -57.07
N GLU A 496 -21.64 -10.83 -57.80
CA GLU A 496 -21.96 -12.24 -57.58
C GLU A 496 -21.45 -12.74 -56.22
N GLU A 497 -20.25 -12.35 -55.81
CA GLU A 497 -19.68 -12.68 -54.51
C GLU A 497 -20.45 -12.00 -53.36
N LEU A 498 -20.91 -10.76 -53.57
CA LEU A 498 -21.76 -10.03 -52.64
C LEU A 498 -23.15 -10.69 -52.50
N ASP A 499 -23.79 -11.11 -53.59
CA ASP A 499 -25.07 -11.82 -53.54
C ASP A 499 -24.94 -13.17 -52.82
N ILE A 500 -23.85 -13.91 -53.06
CA ILE A 500 -23.51 -15.14 -52.35
C ILE A 500 -23.31 -14.87 -50.84
N ALA A 501 -22.67 -13.75 -50.47
CA ALA A 501 -22.51 -13.35 -49.08
C ALA A 501 -23.85 -13.00 -48.42
N LEU A 502 -24.67 -12.17 -49.06
CA LEU A 502 -26.00 -11.76 -48.59
C LEU A 502 -26.91 -12.98 -48.40
N ALA A 503 -26.96 -13.91 -49.35
CA ALA A 503 -27.74 -15.14 -49.24
C ALA A 503 -27.31 -15.99 -48.02
N LYS A 504 -26.00 -16.15 -47.80
CA LYS A 504 -25.46 -16.88 -46.64
C LYS A 504 -25.77 -16.17 -45.32
N VAL A 505 -25.54 -14.86 -45.24
CA VAL A 505 -25.85 -14.03 -44.05
C VAL A 505 -27.33 -14.13 -43.69
N ASN A 506 -28.23 -13.92 -44.65
CA ASN A 506 -29.67 -14.01 -44.42
C ASN A 506 -30.08 -15.41 -43.94
N SER A 507 -29.52 -16.48 -44.53
CA SER A 507 -29.78 -17.86 -44.09
C SER A 507 -29.33 -18.11 -42.64
N GLN A 508 -28.25 -17.48 -42.18
CA GLN A 508 -27.73 -17.63 -40.83
C GLN A 508 -28.48 -16.74 -39.82
N ALA A 509 -28.86 -15.53 -40.20
CA ALA A 509 -29.70 -14.65 -39.38
C ALA A 509 -31.04 -15.32 -39.02
N VAL A 510 -31.71 -15.94 -39.99
CA VAL A 510 -32.96 -16.71 -39.76
C VAL A 510 -32.73 -17.89 -38.80
N ARG A 511 -31.57 -18.59 -38.88
CA ARG A 511 -31.21 -19.67 -37.94
C ARG A 511 -30.93 -19.16 -36.52
N ILE A 512 -30.42 -17.95 -36.37
CA ILE A 512 -30.16 -17.32 -35.06
C ILE A 512 -31.49 -16.87 -34.42
N SER A 513 -32.34 -16.16 -35.17
CA SER A 513 -33.65 -15.72 -34.68
C SER A 513 -34.52 -16.90 -34.24
N SER A 514 -34.62 -17.95 -35.05
CA SER A 514 -35.40 -19.16 -34.72
C SER A 514 -34.82 -20.00 -33.57
N ARG A 515 -33.51 -19.88 -33.25
CA ARG A 515 -32.94 -20.39 -31.99
C ARG A 515 -33.40 -19.58 -30.78
N GLY A 516 -33.46 -18.24 -30.91
CA GLY A 516 -33.96 -17.33 -29.88
C GLY A 516 -35.46 -17.49 -29.58
N GLU A 517 -36.25 -17.97 -30.54
CA GLU A 517 -37.66 -18.31 -30.34
C GLU A 517 -37.84 -19.66 -29.65
N LYS A 518 -37.06 -20.68 -30.04
CA LYS A 518 -37.09 -22.02 -29.40
C LYS A 518 -36.70 -21.97 -27.93
N SER A 519 -35.67 -21.20 -27.56
CA SER A 519 -35.28 -21.06 -26.14
C SER A 519 -36.34 -20.36 -25.30
N LYS A 520 -37.11 -19.40 -25.87
CA LYS A 520 -38.28 -18.80 -25.21
C LYS A 520 -39.40 -19.84 -24.96
N PHE A 521 -39.64 -20.74 -25.92
CA PHE A 521 -40.62 -21.83 -25.77
C PHE A 521 -40.21 -22.84 -24.68
N GLU A 522 -38.95 -23.29 -24.64
CA GLU A 522 -38.46 -24.25 -23.64
C GLU A 522 -38.37 -23.64 -22.22
N GLY A 523 -38.04 -22.35 -22.12
CA GLY A 523 -38.11 -21.59 -20.87
C GLY A 523 -39.53 -21.48 -20.28
N GLY A 524 -40.56 -21.52 -21.13
CA GLY A 524 -41.95 -21.64 -20.69
C GLY A 524 -42.31 -23.04 -20.16
N SER A 525 -41.87 -24.09 -20.86
CA SER A 525 -42.17 -25.49 -20.52
C SER A 525 -41.61 -25.91 -19.15
N SER A 526 -40.37 -25.52 -18.85
CA SER A 526 -39.73 -25.77 -17.56
C SER A 526 -40.43 -25.05 -16.39
N ARG A 527 -41.03 -23.88 -16.63
CA ARG A 527 -41.87 -23.17 -15.65
C ARG A 527 -43.25 -23.83 -15.44
N LYS A 528 -43.83 -24.48 -16.45
CA LYS A 528 -45.07 -25.30 -16.32
C LYS A 528 -44.84 -26.53 -15.44
N ARG A 529 -43.84 -27.36 -15.76
CA ARG A 529 -43.50 -28.58 -14.99
C ARG A 529 -43.22 -28.33 -13.51
N ARG A 530 -42.76 -27.13 -13.13
CA ARG A 530 -42.53 -26.74 -11.73
C ARG A 530 -43.80 -26.31 -10.98
N LYS A 531 -44.88 -25.90 -11.66
CA LYS A 531 -46.20 -25.64 -11.05
C LYS A 531 -47.05 -26.91 -10.89
N GLU A 532 -46.93 -27.86 -11.83
CA GLU A 532 -47.72 -29.10 -11.82
C GLU A 532 -47.42 -29.99 -10.60
N ARG A 533 -46.16 -30.04 -10.13
CA ARG A 533 -45.79 -30.78 -8.90
C ARG A 533 -46.30 -30.13 -7.60
N THR A 534 -46.72 -28.86 -7.62
CA THR A 534 -47.22 -28.14 -6.43
C THR A 534 -48.74 -28.08 -6.30
N LEU A 535 -49.49 -28.33 -7.38
CA LEU A 535 -50.97 -28.37 -7.33
C LEU A 535 -51.50 -29.77 -6.94
N ASN A 536 -50.81 -30.84 -7.36
CA ASN A 536 -51.21 -32.23 -7.14
C ASN A 536 -51.23 -32.73 -5.67
N PHE A 537 -51.07 -31.85 -4.69
CA PHE A 537 -51.20 -32.16 -3.26
C PHE A 537 -52.48 -31.60 -2.61
N VAL A 538 -53.17 -30.65 -3.25
CA VAL A 538 -54.34 -29.96 -2.64
C VAL A 538 -55.66 -30.61 -3.08
N ASP A 539 -55.84 -30.84 -4.38
CA ASP A 539 -57.16 -31.23 -4.93
C ASP A 539 -57.54 -32.71 -4.74
N LYS A 540 -56.66 -33.52 -4.12
CA LYS A 540 -56.95 -34.94 -3.80
C LYS A 540 -58.00 -35.12 -2.68
N LYS A 541 -58.63 -34.03 -2.22
CA LYS A 541 -59.64 -34.01 -1.14
C LYS A 541 -61.05 -33.57 -1.58
N LYS A 542 -61.31 -33.32 -2.87
CA LYS A 542 -62.68 -33.30 -3.43
C LYS A 542 -62.88 -34.48 -4.37
N LYS A 543 -63.29 -35.60 -3.77
CA LYS A 543 -63.79 -36.79 -4.46
C LYS A 543 -65.12 -36.48 -5.17
N ILE A 544 -65.31 -37.11 -6.32
CA ILE A 544 -66.58 -37.67 -6.83
C ILE A 544 -67.77 -36.70 -6.85
N GLU A 545 -68.08 -36.18 -8.05
CA GLU A 545 -69.44 -36.25 -8.63
C GLU A 545 -69.37 -35.96 -10.15
N ASN A 546 -70.16 -36.72 -10.91
CA ASN A 546 -70.73 -36.53 -12.27
C ASN A 546 -69.89 -35.77 -13.34
N ALA A 547 -69.46 -36.33 -14.49
CA ALA A 547 -70.03 -37.25 -15.50
C ALA A 547 -70.75 -36.57 -16.70
N SER A 548 -70.55 -37.17 -17.89
CA SER A 548 -71.28 -37.01 -19.18
C SER A 548 -71.22 -35.70 -20.00
N ASN A 549 -70.58 -35.84 -21.18
CA ASN A 549 -71.13 -35.58 -22.54
C ASN A 549 -70.85 -34.28 -23.35
N GLU A 550 -70.52 -34.56 -24.63
CA GLU A 550 -70.90 -33.91 -25.91
C GLU A 550 -70.18 -32.67 -26.49
N GLU A 551 -70.08 -32.70 -27.83
CA GLU A 551 -69.62 -31.66 -28.76
C GLU A 551 -70.87 -31.07 -29.51
N PRO A 552 -70.75 -30.38 -30.68
CA PRO A 552 -70.37 -28.98 -30.85
C PRO A 552 -71.48 -28.14 -31.56
N GLU A 553 -71.25 -26.84 -31.83
CA GLU A 553 -71.40 -26.19 -33.16
C GLU A 553 -71.61 -24.64 -33.17
N SER A 554 -70.84 -23.97 -34.04
CA SER A 554 -71.25 -22.88 -34.95
C SER A 554 -71.56 -21.42 -34.50
N ALA A 555 -71.61 -20.56 -35.53
CA ALA A 555 -72.36 -19.32 -35.70
C ALA A 555 -71.90 -17.99 -35.02
N ALA A 556 -71.27 -17.17 -35.86
CA ALA A 556 -70.91 -15.75 -35.67
C ALA A 556 -72.10 -14.77 -35.47
N TYR A 557 -71.78 -13.52 -35.08
CA TYR A 557 -72.30 -12.35 -35.79
C TYR A 557 -71.38 -11.12 -35.73
N ASP A 558 -71.52 -10.26 -36.74
CA ASP A 558 -70.94 -8.92 -36.97
C ASP A 558 -71.66 -7.87 -36.05
N ARG A 559 -71.31 -6.58 -35.88
CA ARG A 559 -70.39 -5.63 -36.54
C ARG A 559 -70.17 -4.37 -35.66
N GLU A 560 -69.17 -3.54 -35.95
CA GLU A 560 -69.24 -2.07 -36.25
C GLU A 560 -67.81 -1.49 -36.33
N LEU A 561 -67.31 -1.12 -37.53
CA LEU A 561 -67.40 0.19 -38.22
C LEU A 561 -66.50 1.29 -37.62
N LYS A 562 -65.80 2.18 -38.36
CA LYS A 562 -65.16 2.25 -39.71
C LYS A 562 -64.68 3.72 -39.85
N ASN A 563 -63.49 3.98 -40.41
CA ASN A 563 -63.22 5.09 -41.35
C ASN A 563 -61.78 5.02 -41.90
N LEU A 564 -61.48 5.76 -42.98
CA LEU A 564 -60.37 5.54 -43.91
C LEU A 564 -60.04 6.83 -44.73
N SER A 565 -59.02 6.78 -45.60
CA SER A 565 -58.59 7.77 -46.64
C SER A 565 -57.91 9.08 -46.17
N GLU A 566 -57.13 9.87 -46.94
CA GLU A 566 -56.13 9.73 -48.07
C GLU A 566 -55.55 11.17 -48.38
N SER A 567 -54.48 11.50 -49.14
CA SER A 567 -53.36 10.83 -49.86
C SER A 567 -52.31 11.88 -50.37
N VAL A 568 -51.10 11.45 -50.80
CA VAL A 568 -50.21 11.91 -51.94
C VAL A 568 -50.22 13.42 -52.36
N ALA A 569 -49.10 14.16 -52.58
CA ALA A 569 -47.84 13.89 -53.34
C ALA A 569 -46.57 14.58 -52.70
N ILE A 570 -45.32 14.73 -53.21
CA ILE A 570 -44.63 14.95 -54.55
C ILE A 570 -44.79 16.43 -55.04
N ASP A 571 -43.81 17.20 -55.57
CA ASP A 571 -42.69 16.97 -56.54
C ASP A 571 -41.43 17.91 -56.39
N HIS A 572 -40.46 17.82 -57.33
CA HIS A 572 -39.11 18.44 -57.42
C HIS A 572 -39.00 19.93 -57.84
N ASN A 573 -37.83 20.57 -57.57
CA ASN A 573 -36.98 21.18 -58.63
C ASN A 573 -35.55 21.59 -58.18
N GLU A 574 -34.67 21.89 -59.15
CA GLU A 574 -33.21 22.16 -59.03
C GLU A 574 -32.84 23.67 -59.10
N ILE A 575 -31.54 24.01 -58.92
CA ILE A 575 -30.78 25.07 -59.66
C ILE A 575 -29.26 25.00 -59.32
N GLU A 576 -28.42 25.64 -60.15
CA GLU A 576 -27.02 25.25 -60.41
C GLU A 576 -25.89 26.03 -59.70
N ILE A 577 -24.74 25.34 -59.56
CA ILE A 577 -23.33 25.74 -59.77
C ILE A 577 -22.86 27.18 -59.45
N GLY A 578 -21.81 27.29 -58.62
CA GLY A 578 -20.88 28.42 -58.58
C GLY A 578 -19.47 27.98 -58.14
N ASP A 579 -18.42 28.37 -58.89
CA ASP A 579 -17.03 27.93 -58.70
C ASP A 579 -16.16 28.97 -57.97
N SER A 580 -15.24 28.48 -57.13
CA SER A 580 -13.89 29.06 -56.93
C SER A 580 -13.09 28.21 -55.92
N GLY A 581 -12.05 27.51 -56.37
CA GLY A 581 -11.17 26.74 -55.50
C GLY A 581 -9.86 27.45 -55.11
N HIS A 582 -9.25 27.04 -53.99
CA HIS A 582 -7.78 27.03 -53.89
C HIS A 582 -7.28 26.07 -52.81
N ASN A 583 -6.48 25.08 -53.22
CA ASN A 583 -5.68 24.30 -52.28
C ASN A 583 -4.51 25.16 -51.76
N LYS A 584 -4.15 24.93 -50.49
CA LYS A 584 -2.80 25.15 -49.96
C LYS A 584 -2.34 23.86 -49.27
N VAL A 585 -1.06 23.56 -49.43
CA VAL A 585 -0.41 22.33 -48.96
C VAL A 585 0.91 22.76 -48.34
N ASP A 586 1.18 22.31 -47.12
CA ASP A 586 2.42 22.59 -46.41
C ASP A 586 3.43 21.44 -46.59
N ASN A 587 4.73 21.75 -46.49
CA ASN A 587 5.80 21.02 -47.19
C ASN A 587 6.06 19.55 -46.78
N ASP A 588 5.46 19.02 -45.71
CA ASP A 588 5.66 17.63 -45.26
C ASP A 588 4.50 16.67 -45.63
N GLY A 589 3.51 17.13 -46.42
CA GLY A 589 2.67 16.25 -47.24
C GLY A 589 1.70 15.29 -46.51
N PHE A 590 1.32 15.58 -45.27
CA PHE A 590 0.45 14.72 -44.45
C PHE A 590 -0.93 15.34 -44.20
N VAL A 591 -2.01 14.55 -44.34
CA VAL A 591 -3.41 15.01 -44.16
C VAL A 591 -4.06 14.26 -43.01
N ILE A 592 -4.56 15.01 -42.02
CA ILE A 592 -5.23 14.48 -40.82
C ILE A 592 -6.66 15.03 -40.74
N PRO A 593 -7.70 14.19 -40.63
CA PRO A 593 -9.06 14.66 -40.31
C PRO A 593 -9.14 15.18 -38.86
N GLN A 594 -9.73 16.36 -38.65
CA GLN A 594 -10.02 16.90 -37.32
C GLN A 594 -11.52 16.90 -37.00
N LEU A 595 -11.83 16.81 -35.71
CA LEU A 595 -13.16 16.94 -35.13
C LEU A 595 -13.52 18.44 -34.93
N PRO A 596 -14.81 18.83 -35.02
CA PRO A 596 -15.22 20.21 -34.79
C PRO A 596 -15.01 20.69 -33.33
N PRO A 597 -14.69 21.98 -33.10
CA PRO A 597 -14.45 22.55 -31.77
C PRO A 597 -15.72 23.03 -31.05
N THR A 598 -15.60 23.29 -29.74
CA THR A 598 -16.64 23.87 -28.88
C THR A 598 -16.41 25.37 -28.61
N MET A 599 -17.50 26.16 -28.54
CA MET A 599 -17.74 27.12 -27.43
C MET A 599 -19.14 27.78 -27.42
N SER A 600 -19.58 28.12 -26.20
CA SER A 600 -20.61 29.08 -25.71
C SER A 600 -21.22 30.14 -26.66
N LYS A 601 -22.45 30.70 -26.47
CA LYS A 601 -23.31 30.83 -25.26
C LYS A 601 -24.75 31.36 -25.62
N ILE A 602 -25.82 30.91 -24.93
CA ILE A 602 -27.02 31.69 -24.42
C ILE A 602 -27.91 32.51 -25.43
N GLU A 603 -29.26 32.68 -25.38
CA GLU A 603 -30.31 32.62 -24.32
C GLU A 603 -31.77 32.29 -24.84
N ALA A 604 -32.60 31.66 -23.99
CA ALA A 604 -34.08 31.77 -23.78
C ALA A 604 -35.23 31.40 -24.78
N THR A 605 -36.36 30.96 -24.17
CA THR A 605 -37.78 30.74 -24.64
C THR A 605 -38.05 29.59 -25.66
N SER A 606 -38.75 28.46 -25.40
CA SER A 606 -40.03 28.06 -24.71
C SER A 606 -41.24 28.01 -25.67
N SER A 607 -42.09 26.96 -25.81
CA SER A 607 -42.55 25.86 -24.91
C SER A 607 -42.78 24.51 -25.68
N GLU A 608 -42.45 23.31 -25.15
CA GLU A 608 -43.32 22.31 -24.44
C GLU A 608 -44.52 21.76 -25.26
N ASP A 609 -44.87 20.46 -25.29
CA ASP A 609 -44.63 19.33 -24.37
C ASP A 609 -44.01 18.05 -25.00
N VAL A 610 -42.91 17.54 -24.42
CA VAL A 610 -42.83 16.22 -23.73
C VAL A 610 -41.73 16.39 -22.66
N LEU A 611 -42.05 16.15 -21.39
CA LEU A 611 -41.44 16.91 -20.29
C LEU A 611 -40.29 16.22 -19.53
N PRO A 612 -39.05 16.75 -19.59
CA PRO A 612 -38.04 16.53 -18.57
C PRO A 612 -38.23 17.52 -17.40
N VAL A 613 -39.14 17.20 -16.48
CA VAL A 613 -39.58 18.07 -15.36
C VAL A 613 -39.31 17.40 -14.01
N SER A 614 -38.73 18.05 -12.99
CA SER A 614 -37.98 19.32 -12.96
C SER A 614 -37.04 19.34 -11.74
N ILE A 615 -35.82 19.84 -11.89
CA ILE A 615 -35.04 20.34 -10.74
C ILE A 615 -35.54 21.77 -10.47
N ASN A 616 -36.35 21.95 -9.42
CA ASN A 616 -36.36 23.12 -8.54
C ASN A 616 -37.46 23.04 -7.46
N ASN A 617 -37.23 22.22 -6.43
CA ASN A 617 -37.85 22.38 -5.10
C ASN A 617 -36.96 21.86 -3.94
N ASP A 618 -35.71 21.51 -4.24
CA ASP A 618 -34.77 20.88 -3.29
C ASP A 618 -34.39 21.77 -2.11
N SER A 619 -34.52 23.11 -2.22
CA SER A 619 -34.31 24.06 -1.11
C SER A 619 -35.38 23.95 -0.01
N ALA A 620 -36.58 23.48 -0.36
CA ALA A 620 -37.66 23.20 0.59
C ALA A 620 -37.59 21.76 1.13
N GLN A 621 -37.40 20.77 0.24
CA GLN A 621 -37.34 19.36 0.66
C GLN A 621 -36.18 19.09 1.64
N GLN A 622 -35.01 19.72 1.45
CA GLN A 622 -33.87 19.59 2.37
C GLN A 622 -34.10 20.16 3.78
N GLN A 623 -35.16 20.96 4.01
CA GLN A 623 -35.51 21.48 5.35
C GLN A 623 -36.49 20.58 6.10
N ASN A 624 -37.27 19.76 5.38
CA ASN A 624 -38.25 18.82 5.95
C ASN A 624 -37.69 17.39 6.13
N THR A 625 -36.47 17.10 5.65
CA THR A 625 -35.76 15.84 5.92
C THR A 625 -35.15 15.82 7.32
N VAL A 626 -35.30 14.70 8.02
CA VAL A 626 -34.75 14.45 9.36
C VAL A 626 -33.88 13.19 9.34
N PHE A 627 -32.71 13.25 9.98
CA PHE A 627 -31.79 12.12 10.15
C PHE A 627 -32.05 11.41 11.48
N ILE A 628 -32.22 10.08 11.41
CA ILE A 628 -32.52 9.21 12.55
C ILE A 628 -31.42 8.17 12.72
N SER A 629 -30.94 7.99 13.96
CA SER A 629 -29.83 7.07 14.26
C SER A 629 -29.97 6.35 15.61
N ASN A 630 -29.10 5.35 15.84
CA ASN A 630 -29.14 4.38 16.94
C ASN A 630 -30.36 3.42 16.94
N LEU A 631 -30.92 3.18 15.75
CA LEU A 631 -31.91 2.12 15.51
C LEU A 631 -31.30 0.73 15.76
N ASP A 632 -32.12 -0.27 16.13
CA ASP A 632 -31.63 -1.66 16.09
C ASP A 632 -31.47 -2.16 14.65
N PHE A 633 -30.44 -2.99 14.45
CA PHE A 633 -30.05 -3.53 13.15
C PHE A 633 -31.11 -4.45 12.53
N LYS A 634 -32.07 -4.95 13.34
CA LYS A 634 -33.21 -5.76 12.90
C LYS A 634 -34.47 -4.95 12.56
N LEU A 635 -34.53 -3.65 12.90
CA LEU A 635 -35.73 -2.83 12.78
C LEU A 635 -36.14 -2.63 11.30
N THR A 636 -37.41 -2.88 10.99
CA THR A 636 -38.00 -2.80 9.64
C THR A 636 -38.55 -1.41 9.32
N LYS A 637 -38.78 -1.13 8.03
CA LYS A 637 -39.37 0.14 7.55
C LYS A 637 -40.75 0.39 8.18
N GLU A 638 -41.60 -0.65 8.18
CA GLU A 638 -42.95 -0.65 8.74
C GLU A 638 -42.97 -0.16 10.20
N ARG A 639 -42.05 -0.68 11.04
CA ARG A 639 -41.94 -0.29 12.45
C ARG A 639 -41.50 1.16 12.63
N LEU A 640 -40.74 1.73 11.69
CA LEU A 640 -40.39 3.16 11.73
C LEU A 640 -41.58 4.04 11.30
N GLU A 641 -42.42 3.56 10.39
CA GLU A 641 -43.64 4.23 9.93
C GLU A 641 -44.72 4.24 11.03
N GLU A 642 -44.83 3.18 11.84
CA GLU A 642 -45.64 3.19 13.07
C GLU A 642 -45.19 4.25 14.10
N ILE A 643 -43.88 4.55 14.16
CA ILE A 643 -43.29 5.48 15.13
C ILE A 643 -43.38 6.93 14.64
N PHE A 644 -43.37 7.13 13.32
CA PHE A 644 -43.53 8.42 12.65
C PHE A 644 -44.69 8.37 11.64
N PRO A 645 -45.96 8.32 12.10
CA PRO A 645 -47.12 8.14 11.23
C PRO A 645 -47.35 9.28 10.22
N ASN A 646 -46.71 10.44 10.43
CA ASN A 646 -46.76 11.59 9.52
C ASN A 646 -45.60 11.58 8.49
N ALA A 647 -44.77 10.53 8.45
CA ALA A 647 -43.68 10.40 7.49
C ALA A 647 -44.19 10.24 6.05
N LYS A 648 -43.64 11.03 5.12
CA LYS A 648 -43.93 10.92 3.69
C LYS A 648 -43.08 9.85 3.00
N GLU A 649 -41.81 9.74 3.38
CA GLU A 649 -40.91 8.67 2.94
C GLU A 649 -39.95 8.27 4.06
N VAL A 650 -39.67 6.96 4.18
CA VAL A 650 -38.69 6.40 5.12
C VAL A 650 -37.59 5.69 4.33
N ARG A 651 -36.36 6.19 4.43
CA ARG A 651 -35.17 5.72 3.71
C ARG A 651 -34.13 5.13 4.67
N LEU A 652 -34.30 3.83 4.99
CA LEU A 652 -33.33 3.04 5.77
C LEU A 652 -32.13 2.60 4.91
N ILE A 653 -30.92 2.68 5.45
CA ILE A 653 -29.70 2.26 4.75
C ILE A 653 -29.26 0.87 5.22
N TYR A 654 -29.14 -0.07 4.28
CA TYR A 654 -28.79 -1.48 4.54
C TYR A 654 -27.30 -1.76 4.28
N ARG A 655 -26.78 -2.84 4.88
CA ARG A 655 -25.37 -3.26 4.71
C ARG A 655 -25.22 -4.19 3.50
N GLY A 656 -25.30 -3.61 2.29
CA GLY A 656 -25.13 -4.34 1.04
C GLY A 656 -26.21 -5.42 0.87
N MET A 657 -25.80 -6.65 0.55
CA MET A 657 -26.70 -7.81 0.37
C MET A 657 -27.33 -8.34 1.68
N SER A 658 -27.10 -7.72 2.83
CA SER A 658 -27.66 -8.13 4.12
C SER A 658 -28.99 -7.44 4.44
N LYS A 659 -29.96 -8.19 4.97
CA LYS A 659 -31.25 -7.65 5.48
C LYS A 659 -31.10 -6.76 6.73
N LEU A 660 -29.91 -6.67 7.33
CA LEU A 660 -29.65 -5.83 8.49
C LEU A 660 -29.40 -4.37 8.06
N ASN A 661 -30.08 -3.44 8.73
CA ASN A 661 -29.86 -2.00 8.53
C ASN A 661 -28.52 -1.55 9.16
N LYS A 662 -28.04 -0.34 8.85
CA LYS A 662 -26.78 0.21 9.40
C LYS A 662 -26.96 0.94 10.75
N GLY A 663 -28.13 0.87 11.38
CA GLY A 663 -28.49 1.58 12.62
C GLY A 663 -28.91 3.04 12.41
N PHE A 664 -29.15 3.46 11.17
CA PHE A 664 -29.59 4.81 10.82
C PHE A 664 -30.39 4.86 9.50
N GLY A 665 -31.12 5.95 9.31
CA GLY A 665 -31.90 6.26 8.12
C GLY A 665 -32.33 7.72 8.05
N TYR A 666 -33.06 8.07 6.99
CA TYR A 666 -33.67 9.39 6.81
C TYR A 666 -35.19 9.26 6.76
N VAL A 667 -35.88 10.28 7.27
CA VAL A 667 -37.33 10.41 7.18
C VAL A 667 -37.66 11.77 6.59
N ASP A 668 -38.46 11.77 5.53
CA ASP A 668 -38.89 12.98 4.83
C ASP A 668 -40.32 13.31 5.26
N PHE A 669 -40.54 14.53 5.76
CA PHE A 669 -41.87 15.01 6.19
C PHE A 669 -42.52 15.93 5.17
N SER A 670 -43.83 16.14 5.29
CA SER A 670 -44.59 17.02 4.39
C SER A 670 -44.52 18.48 4.83
N THR A 671 -44.53 18.76 6.13
CA THR A 671 -44.40 20.13 6.68
C THR A 671 -43.18 20.28 7.59
N GLU A 672 -42.70 21.53 7.75
CA GLU A 672 -41.61 21.80 8.72
C GLU A 672 -42.08 21.58 10.17
N ILE A 673 -43.38 21.68 10.44
CA ILE A 673 -43.97 21.46 11.77
C ILE A 673 -43.80 20.00 12.18
N GLU A 674 -44.13 19.05 11.29
CA GLU A 674 -43.88 17.62 11.50
C GLU A 674 -42.38 17.34 11.73
N ALA A 675 -41.50 17.96 10.94
CA ALA A 675 -40.05 17.83 11.12
C ALA A 675 -39.57 18.39 12.47
N GLN A 676 -40.16 19.49 12.95
CA GLN A 676 -39.89 20.06 14.28
C GLN A 676 -40.48 19.20 15.43
N GLU A 677 -41.58 18.48 15.22
CA GLU A 677 -42.10 17.51 16.19
C GLU A 677 -41.23 16.24 16.25
N ALA A 678 -40.75 15.74 15.12
CA ALA A 678 -39.80 14.63 15.09
C ALA A 678 -38.54 14.92 15.91
N LEU A 679 -38.00 16.15 15.84
CA LEU A 679 -36.85 16.58 16.65
C LEU A 679 -37.11 16.57 18.17
N LYS A 680 -38.37 16.71 18.61
CA LYS A 680 -38.73 16.62 20.04
C LYS A 680 -38.77 15.16 20.55
N MET A 681 -38.66 14.18 19.65
CA MET A 681 -38.65 12.75 19.95
C MET A 681 -37.22 12.19 20.12
N ASP A 682 -36.20 13.04 20.14
CA ASP A 682 -34.82 12.68 20.52
C ASP A 682 -34.79 12.00 21.90
N ARG A 683 -33.94 10.99 22.04
CA ARG A 683 -33.75 10.12 23.23
C ARG A 683 -34.91 9.19 23.60
N LYS A 684 -36.02 9.14 22.85
CA LYS A 684 -37.10 8.18 23.15
C LYS A 684 -36.62 6.73 22.96
N HIS A 685 -36.88 5.86 23.93
CA HIS A 685 -36.45 4.46 23.86
C HIS A 685 -37.32 3.62 22.91
N ILE A 686 -36.67 2.94 21.97
CA ILE A 686 -37.25 1.96 21.02
C ILE A 686 -36.38 0.71 21.09
N ASP A 687 -37.00 -0.46 21.28
CA ASP A 687 -36.36 -1.78 21.32
C ASP A 687 -35.09 -1.85 22.20
N GLY A 688 -35.13 -1.15 23.34
CA GLY A 688 -34.02 -1.08 24.31
C GLY A 688 -32.90 -0.09 23.96
N ARG A 689 -33.08 0.81 22.99
CA ARG A 689 -32.10 1.85 22.62
C ARG A 689 -32.74 3.24 22.54
N PRO A 690 -32.07 4.31 23.02
CA PRO A 690 -32.54 5.67 22.80
C PRO A 690 -32.37 6.05 21.33
N LEU A 691 -33.46 6.46 20.68
CA LEU A 691 -33.47 7.05 19.35
C LEU A 691 -32.71 8.38 19.35
N TYR A 692 -31.95 8.69 18.31
CA TYR A 692 -31.42 10.05 18.11
C TYR A 692 -31.93 10.67 16.82
N VAL A 693 -32.44 11.90 16.92
CA VAL A 693 -33.19 12.59 15.85
C VAL A 693 -32.63 14.00 15.62
N SER A 694 -32.30 14.34 14.37
CA SER A 694 -31.57 15.59 14.06
C SER A 694 -31.88 16.15 12.66
N LYS A 695 -31.76 17.47 12.48
CA LYS A 695 -32.01 18.13 11.18
C LYS A 695 -31.00 17.66 10.13
N TYR A 696 -31.48 17.40 8.91
CA TYR A 696 -30.64 17.07 7.76
C TYR A 696 -29.62 18.18 7.47
N LYS A 697 -28.42 17.79 7.02
CA LYS A 697 -27.36 18.71 6.60
C LYS A 697 -26.74 18.22 5.31
N SER A 698 -26.97 18.96 4.23
CA SER A 698 -26.37 18.69 2.92
C SER A 698 -24.89 19.10 2.93
N GLN A 699 -23.98 18.13 3.06
CA GLN A 699 -22.55 18.31 2.77
C GLN A 699 -22.02 17.15 1.93
N LYS A 700 -21.75 17.43 0.65
CA LYS A 700 -20.90 16.55 -0.18
C LYS A 700 -19.46 16.68 0.33
N GLY A 701 -18.88 15.59 0.85
CA GLY A 701 -17.42 15.47 1.03
C GLY A 701 -16.91 15.06 2.42
N LYS A 702 -17.72 15.09 3.49
CA LYS A 702 -17.32 14.55 4.81
C LYS A 702 -18.48 13.80 5.48
N PRO A 703 -18.25 12.66 6.15
CA PRO A 703 -19.27 12.03 6.97
C PRO A 703 -19.59 12.92 8.17
N SER A 704 -20.88 13.11 8.46
CA SER A 704 -21.32 13.88 9.63
C SER A 704 -21.12 13.08 10.91
N GLU A 705 -19.89 13.07 11.45
CA GLU A 705 -19.60 12.53 12.78
C GLU A 705 -20.50 13.21 13.83
N PHE A 706 -21.31 12.40 14.52
CA PHE A 706 -22.12 12.85 15.65
C PHE A 706 -21.20 13.33 16.79
N ARG A 707 -21.29 14.63 17.12
CA ARG A 707 -20.55 15.21 18.24
C ARG A 707 -21.28 14.92 19.54
N TYR A 708 -20.67 14.10 20.40
CA TYR A 708 -21.01 14.12 21.83
C TYR A 708 -20.68 15.51 22.41
N ASN A 709 -21.41 15.93 23.45
CA ASN A 709 -21.07 17.16 24.16
C ASN A 709 -19.70 17.00 24.84
N ILE A 710 -18.73 17.84 24.44
CA ILE A 710 -17.37 17.88 25.02
C ILE A 710 -17.34 18.81 26.25
N GLY A 711 -18.47 18.88 26.95
CA GLY A 711 -18.62 19.56 28.23
C GLY A 711 -18.18 18.65 29.37
N LEU A 712 -17.79 19.25 30.49
CA LEU A 712 -17.58 18.51 31.73
C LEU A 712 -18.97 18.18 32.31
N GLU A 713 -19.49 16.99 32.02
CA GLU A 713 -20.78 16.50 32.54
C GLU A 713 -20.61 16.17 34.03
N LYS A 714 -20.54 17.20 34.88
CA LYS A 714 -20.15 17.04 36.29
C LYS A 714 -21.08 16.12 37.10
N ASN A 715 -22.38 16.20 36.85
CA ASN A 715 -23.41 15.30 37.40
C ASN A 715 -23.20 13.82 37.00
N LYS A 716 -22.21 13.49 36.18
CA LYS A 716 -21.99 12.16 35.63
C LYS A 716 -20.69 11.56 36.17
N VAL A 717 -20.80 10.35 36.69
CA VAL A 717 -19.72 9.57 37.30
C VAL A 717 -19.37 8.41 36.39
N PHE A 718 -18.08 8.16 36.19
CA PHE A 718 -17.55 6.98 35.53
C PHE A 718 -17.11 5.95 36.60
N VAL A 719 -17.59 4.71 36.46
CA VAL A 719 -17.28 3.60 37.35
C VAL A 719 -16.55 2.51 36.56
N ASN A 720 -15.39 2.08 37.06
CA ASN A 720 -14.49 1.13 36.43
C ASN A 720 -14.22 -0.07 37.37
N ASN A 721 -13.68 -1.16 36.81
CA ASN A 721 -13.41 -2.45 37.47
C ASN A 721 -14.65 -3.20 38.00
N ILE A 722 -15.82 -2.95 37.39
CA ILE A 722 -17.07 -3.65 37.66
C ILE A 722 -16.95 -5.13 37.23
N HIS A 723 -17.53 -6.05 38.00
CA HIS A 723 -17.59 -7.47 37.64
C HIS A 723 -18.39 -7.68 36.33
N TYR A 724 -17.97 -8.64 35.48
CA TYR A 724 -18.55 -8.79 34.14
C TYR A 724 -20.04 -9.15 34.14
N ASP A 725 -20.49 -9.90 35.15
CA ASP A 725 -21.86 -10.36 35.34
C ASP A 725 -22.70 -9.45 36.27
N ALA A 726 -22.21 -8.27 36.65
CA ALA A 726 -22.94 -7.33 37.49
C ALA A 726 -24.17 -6.76 36.76
N SER A 727 -25.33 -6.70 37.44
CA SER A 727 -26.55 -6.11 36.89
C SER A 727 -26.65 -4.60 37.12
N GLU A 728 -27.51 -3.94 36.35
CA GLU A 728 -27.84 -2.51 36.55
C GLU A 728 -28.40 -2.27 37.95
N ASP A 729 -29.28 -3.15 38.44
CA ASP A 729 -29.91 -3.05 39.76
C ASP A 729 -28.89 -3.09 40.91
N GLN A 730 -27.85 -3.93 40.81
CA GLN A 730 -26.79 -4.02 41.81
C GLN A 730 -25.96 -2.72 41.88
N LEU A 731 -25.67 -2.13 40.72
CA LEU A 731 -25.03 -0.81 40.67
C LEU A 731 -25.96 0.27 41.24
N LYS A 732 -27.26 0.22 40.91
CA LYS A 732 -28.28 1.15 41.39
C LYS A 732 -28.42 1.11 42.92
N GLU A 733 -28.43 -0.07 43.52
CA GLU A 733 -28.53 -0.25 44.96
C GLU A 733 -27.31 0.32 45.70
N ILE A 734 -26.10 0.04 45.23
CA ILE A 734 -24.84 0.58 45.79
C ILE A 734 -24.76 2.10 45.63
N PHE A 735 -25.03 2.63 44.43
CA PHE A 735 -24.78 4.04 44.12
C PHE A 735 -25.89 5.00 44.55
N LYS A 736 -27.10 4.49 44.85
CA LYS A 736 -28.22 5.27 45.44
C LYS A 736 -27.91 5.83 46.82
N VAL A 737 -26.95 5.25 47.55
CA VAL A 737 -26.49 5.75 48.86
C VAL A 737 -25.88 7.15 48.77
N PHE A 738 -25.40 7.56 47.59
CA PHE A 738 -24.71 8.83 47.37
C PHE A 738 -25.55 9.91 46.68
N GLY A 739 -26.80 9.61 46.28
CA GLY A 739 -27.70 10.58 45.66
C GLY A 739 -28.75 9.98 44.73
N THR A 740 -29.60 10.84 44.14
CA THR A 740 -30.67 10.43 43.22
C THR A 740 -30.11 10.19 41.81
N ILE A 741 -30.21 8.95 41.33
CA ILE A 741 -29.71 8.54 40.00
C ILE A 741 -30.80 8.76 38.93
N ARG A 742 -30.45 9.43 37.84
CA ARG A 742 -31.28 9.62 36.63
C ARG A 742 -31.11 8.50 35.61
N ASP A 743 -29.89 8.04 35.34
CA ASP A 743 -29.59 7.01 34.34
C ASP A 743 -28.34 6.18 34.73
N ILE A 744 -28.30 4.90 34.31
CA ILE A 744 -27.16 3.99 34.50
C ILE A 744 -26.86 3.29 33.18
N ARG A 745 -25.68 3.56 32.63
CA ARG A 745 -25.24 3.01 31.33
C ARG A 745 -24.01 2.13 31.49
N ILE A 746 -24.23 0.82 31.58
CA ILE A 746 -23.16 -0.19 31.49
C ILE A 746 -22.58 -0.17 30.06
N VAL A 747 -21.26 -0.14 29.94
CA VAL A 747 -20.56 -0.16 28.65
C VAL A 747 -20.34 -1.60 28.22
N THR A 748 -20.84 -1.98 27.05
CA THR A 748 -20.71 -3.34 26.48
C THR A 748 -19.83 -3.37 25.22
N HIS A 749 -19.35 -4.56 24.86
CA HIS A 749 -18.79 -4.85 23.54
C HIS A 749 -19.91 -5.03 22.49
N LYS A 750 -19.54 -4.99 21.21
CA LYS A 750 -20.44 -5.31 20.07
C LYS A 750 -21.04 -6.74 20.13
N SER A 751 -20.54 -7.59 21.02
CA SER A 751 -21.02 -8.95 21.33
C SER A 751 -21.96 -9.02 22.54
N GLY A 752 -22.36 -7.89 23.13
CA GLY A 752 -23.25 -7.81 24.29
C GLY A 752 -22.57 -7.96 25.66
N LYS A 753 -21.37 -8.53 25.73
CA LYS A 753 -20.63 -8.68 27.00
C LYS A 753 -20.16 -7.33 27.57
N SER A 754 -20.28 -7.17 28.90
CA SER A 754 -19.84 -6.00 29.67
C SER A 754 -18.34 -5.73 29.51
N LYS A 755 -17.94 -4.45 29.61
CA LYS A 755 -16.53 -3.99 29.64
C LYS A 755 -15.96 -3.79 31.04
N GLY A 756 -16.69 -4.18 32.09
CA GLY A 756 -16.37 -3.83 33.47
C GLY A 756 -16.39 -2.32 33.77
N CYS A 757 -17.09 -1.54 32.93
CA CYS A 757 -17.19 -0.08 33.03
C CYS A 757 -18.66 0.36 32.90
N ALA A 758 -19.06 1.41 33.63
CA ALA A 758 -20.37 2.03 33.52
C ALA A 758 -20.27 3.55 33.70
N TYR A 759 -21.30 4.27 33.24
CA TYR A 759 -21.55 5.67 33.57
C TYR A 759 -22.83 5.78 34.37
N ILE A 760 -22.84 6.61 35.41
CA ILE A 760 -24.00 6.89 36.27
C ILE A 760 -24.26 8.39 36.20
N GLU A 761 -25.47 8.79 35.84
CA GLU A 761 -25.88 10.20 35.79
C GLU A 761 -26.79 10.52 36.99
N TYR A 762 -26.39 11.51 37.79
CA TYR A 762 -27.11 11.95 38.99
C TYR A 762 -28.00 13.17 38.70
N GLU A 763 -28.96 13.39 39.60
CA GLU A 763 -29.81 14.58 39.62
C GLU A 763 -28.99 15.87 39.79
N THR A 764 -28.00 15.86 40.69
CA THR A 764 -27.20 17.03 41.08
C THR A 764 -25.68 16.84 40.86
N ASP A 765 -24.94 17.97 40.86
CA ASP A 765 -23.47 18.04 40.83
C ASP A 765 -22.87 17.53 42.17
N GLU A 766 -23.55 17.85 43.27
CA GLU A 766 -23.11 17.52 44.64
C GLU A 766 -23.19 16.01 44.95
N ASP A 767 -24.25 15.33 44.49
CA ASP A 767 -24.37 13.87 44.56
C ASP A 767 -23.21 13.17 43.85
N ALA A 768 -22.88 13.62 42.63
CA ALA A 768 -21.79 13.06 41.82
C ALA A 768 -20.41 13.28 42.48
N ALA A 769 -20.18 14.45 43.08
CA ALA A 769 -18.98 14.73 43.86
C ALA A 769 -18.86 13.86 45.13
N ASN A 770 -19.98 13.62 45.82
CA ASN A 770 -20.03 12.73 46.99
C ASN A 770 -19.79 11.26 46.61
N ALA A 771 -20.37 10.79 45.50
CA ALA A 771 -20.14 9.46 44.97
C ALA A 771 -18.66 9.19 44.64
N VAL A 772 -17.94 10.20 44.13
CA VAL A 772 -16.49 10.10 43.85
C VAL A 772 -15.66 10.13 45.13
N ARG A 773 -15.95 11.06 46.06
CA ARG A 773 -15.20 11.17 47.34
C ARG A 773 -15.36 9.94 48.24
N SER A 774 -16.55 9.33 48.26
CA SER A 774 -16.87 8.20 49.15
C SER A 774 -16.83 6.84 48.45
N GLY A 775 -16.89 6.81 47.11
CA GLY A 775 -16.87 5.58 46.31
C GLY A 775 -15.52 4.87 46.23
N GLU A 776 -14.44 5.53 46.66
CA GLU A 776 -13.06 5.05 46.56
C GLU A 776 -12.75 3.80 47.42
N ASN A 777 -13.72 3.26 48.17
CA ASN A 777 -13.61 2.00 48.91
C ASN A 777 -14.81 1.03 48.72
N LEU A 778 -15.59 1.17 47.65
CA LEU A 778 -16.69 0.25 47.34
C LEU A 778 -16.18 -1.08 46.74
N PHE A 779 -16.82 -2.18 47.12
CA PHE A 779 -16.56 -3.52 46.59
C PHE A 779 -17.86 -4.12 46.04
N LEU A 780 -17.78 -4.77 44.88
CA LEU A 780 -18.87 -5.51 44.24
C LEU A 780 -18.31 -6.82 43.68
N LEU A 781 -18.87 -7.96 44.13
CA LEU A 781 -18.46 -9.31 43.72
C LEU A 781 -16.93 -9.48 43.76
N GLU A 782 -16.37 -9.30 44.97
CA GLU A 782 -14.93 -9.39 45.30
C GLU A 782 -14.00 -8.38 44.60
N ARG A 783 -14.51 -7.51 43.72
CA ARG A 783 -13.72 -6.48 43.03
C ARG A 783 -13.94 -5.09 43.64
N LYS A 784 -12.85 -4.38 43.92
CA LYS A 784 -12.88 -2.97 44.32
C LYS A 784 -13.23 -2.08 43.11
N LEU A 785 -14.30 -1.30 43.23
CA LEU A 785 -14.73 -0.35 42.21
C LEU A 785 -13.84 0.90 42.23
N ALA A 786 -13.59 1.48 41.05
CA ALA A 786 -12.90 2.76 40.91
C ALA A 786 -13.87 3.80 40.33
N VAL A 787 -14.04 4.92 41.04
CA VAL A 787 -15.12 5.89 40.82
C VAL A 787 -14.51 7.27 40.56
N ALA A 788 -14.85 7.91 39.43
CA ALA A 788 -14.26 9.20 39.02
C ALA A 788 -15.29 10.09 38.29
N ILE A 789 -15.10 11.41 38.31
CA ILE A 789 -15.96 12.34 37.54
C ILE A 789 -15.73 12.10 36.04
N SER A 790 -16.82 12.05 35.25
CA SER A 790 -16.77 11.78 33.82
C SER A 790 -16.16 12.95 33.03
N ASN A 791 -14.85 12.93 32.84
CA ASN A 791 -14.09 13.87 32.03
C ASN A 791 -13.64 13.22 30.71
N PRO A 792 -14.50 13.16 29.67
CA PRO A 792 -14.14 12.56 28.39
C PRO A 792 -13.01 13.36 27.72
N PRO A 793 -11.95 12.70 27.21
CA PRO A 793 -10.78 13.40 26.67
C PRO A 793 -11.16 14.23 25.44
N LYS A 794 -10.89 15.54 25.52
CA LYS A 794 -11.15 16.47 24.41
C LYS A 794 -10.29 16.09 23.19
N ARG A 795 -10.90 15.93 22.01
CA ARG A 795 -10.17 16.09 20.74
C ARG A 795 -9.57 17.50 20.76
N LYS A 796 -8.24 17.61 20.68
CA LYS A 796 -7.51 18.88 20.73
C LYS A 796 -7.37 19.47 19.34
N ASP A 797 -8.02 20.61 19.12
CA ASP A 797 -7.35 21.70 18.42
C ASP A 797 -6.37 22.40 19.40
N GLN A 798 -5.36 23.08 18.88
CA GLN A 798 -4.36 23.80 19.70
C GLN A 798 -5.00 25.06 20.35
N GLN A 799 -4.55 25.63 21.46
CA GLN A 799 -3.15 25.83 21.92
C GLN A 799 -2.97 25.66 23.45
N GLN A 800 -1.69 25.59 23.87
CA GLN A 800 -1.04 25.94 25.16
C GLN A 800 -1.89 26.02 26.47
N SER A 801 -1.46 25.47 27.62
CA SER A 801 -0.08 25.55 28.14
C SER A 801 0.31 24.47 29.19
N SER A 802 1.63 24.21 29.28
CA SER A 802 2.40 23.73 30.45
C SER A 802 2.18 22.32 31.05
N SER A 803 3.30 21.77 31.57
CA SER A 803 3.52 20.47 32.26
C SER A 803 3.23 19.18 31.44
N THR A 804 4.15 18.21 31.31
CA THR A 804 5.60 18.19 31.59
C THR A 804 6.30 17.43 30.47
N SER A 805 7.46 17.92 30.01
CA SER A 805 8.18 17.39 28.85
C SER A 805 9.03 16.16 29.19
N THR A 806 8.60 14.98 28.73
CA THR A 806 9.51 13.85 28.49
C THR A 806 10.21 14.05 27.15
N ASN A 807 11.52 14.28 27.18
CA ASN A 807 12.27 14.71 25.99
C ASN A 807 12.34 13.62 24.92
N LEU A 808 11.82 13.94 23.73
CA LEU A 808 12.25 13.34 22.46
C LEU A 808 13.61 13.93 22.08
N SER A 809 14.64 13.59 22.86
CA SER A 809 16.02 13.67 22.41
C SER A 809 16.66 12.30 22.51
N HIS A 810 17.22 11.83 21.39
CA HIS A 810 18.35 10.91 21.48
C HIS A 810 19.42 11.65 22.30
N LYS A 811 19.67 11.19 23.53
CA LYS A 811 20.71 11.79 24.38
C LYS A 811 21.99 11.85 23.58
N ARG A 812 22.57 13.05 23.44
CA ARG A 812 23.82 13.34 22.70
C ARG A 812 24.98 12.53 23.29
N SER A 813 25.09 11.27 22.87
CA SER A 813 26.30 10.47 22.96
C SER A 813 27.34 11.25 22.15
N LYS A 814 28.25 11.93 22.85
CA LYS A 814 29.39 12.55 22.21
C LYS A 814 30.30 11.44 21.70
N ILE A 815 30.08 11.02 20.47
CA ILE A 815 31.01 10.16 19.73
C ILE A 815 32.22 11.02 19.41
N THR A 816 33.12 11.19 20.40
CA THR A 816 34.36 11.94 20.25
C THR A 816 35.34 11.14 19.40
N LEU A 817 35.17 11.23 18.08
CA LEU A 817 36.10 10.65 17.12
C LEU A 817 37.44 11.39 17.21
N ILE A 818 38.44 10.72 17.80
CA ILE A 818 39.82 11.21 17.81
C ILE A 818 40.61 10.41 16.76
N PRO A 819 40.79 10.95 15.54
CA PRO A 819 41.75 10.43 14.57
C PRO A 819 43.11 10.08 15.17
N ARG A 820 43.51 8.82 15.01
CA ARG A 820 44.80 8.28 15.51
C ARG A 820 46.03 8.99 14.92
N ALA A 821 45.87 9.70 13.81
CA ALA A 821 46.90 10.54 13.22
C ALA A 821 47.33 11.72 14.15
N LEU A 822 46.42 12.19 15.02
CA LEU A 822 46.66 13.33 15.91
C LEU A 822 47.13 12.91 17.32
N THR A 823 47.00 11.64 17.69
CA THR A 823 47.47 11.09 18.98
C THR A 823 48.97 10.77 18.97
N ARG A 824 49.84 11.74 18.62
CA ARG A 824 51.30 11.55 18.62
C ARG A 824 52.13 12.85 18.79
N THR A 825 52.00 13.53 19.94
CA THR A 825 53.12 14.28 20.59
C THR A 825 52.75 14.78 21.98
N VAL A 826 52.97 13.96 23.02
CA VAL A 826 53.46 14.43 24.33
C VAL A 826 54.39 13.34 24.86
N ALA A 827 55.67 13.64 25.05
CA ALA A 827 56.61 12.75 25.72
C ALA A 827 56.81 13.26 27.16
N ALA A 828 56.60 12.39 28.15
CA ALA A 828 56.89 12.70 29.54
C ALA A 828 58.33 12.23 29.89
N PRO A 829 59.18 13.09 30.48
CA PRO A 829 60.51 12.68 30.92
C PRO A 829 60.45 11.92 32.25
N SER A 830 61.37 10.98 32.43
CA SER A 830 61.61 10.28 33.71
C SER A 830 62.51 11.11 34.64
N GLY A 831 62.17 11.17 35.93
CA GLY A 831 62.97 11.80 36.99
C GLY A 831 62.61 11.21 38.36
N HIS A 832 63.51 11.30 39.33
CA HIS A 832 63.46 10.59 40.62
C HIS A 832 63.66 11.58 41.81
N ASP A 833 63.52 11.05 43.03
CA ASP A 833 64.03 11.57 44.32
C ASP A 833 63.32 12.76 45.04
N ASP A 834 62.64 12.39 46.14
CA ASP A 834 62.87 12.82 47.54
C ASP A 834 62.54 14.21 48.16
N VAL A 835 61.76 14.12 49.25
CA VAL A 835 61.94 14.74 50.61
C VAL A 835 61.35 16.13 50.97
N GLU A 836 60.56 16.13 52.06
CA GLU A 836 60.11 17.23 52.96
C GLU A 836 59.24 18.41 52.43
N SER A 837 58.37 19.07 53.22
CA SER A 837 57.66 18.70 54.47
C SER A 837 56.45 19.64 54.79
N ASN A 838 55.62 19.22 55.76
CA ASN A 838 54.55 19.93 56.50
C ASN A 838 53.10 19.95 55.95
N GLY A 839 52.14 19.70 56.86
CA GLY A 839 50.68 19.83 56.65
C GLY A 839 50.16 21.24 57.02
N LEU A 840 48.90 21.49 57.36
CA LEU A 840 47.73 20.68 57.75
C LEU A 840 46.46 21.48 57.35
N LYS A 841 45.22 20.97 57.20
CA LYS A 841 44.53 19.70 57.53
C LYS A 841 43.54 19.39 56.36
N ALA A 842 42.43 18.63 56.37
CA ALA A 842 41.55 18.08 57.41
C ALA A 842 40.80 16.80 56.93
N SER A 843 39.70 16.45 57.60
CA SER A 843 38.74 15.36 57.36
C SER A 843 37.93 15.51 56.04
N SER A 844 37.75 14.53 55.14
CA SER A 844 37.48 13.07 55.22
C SER A 844 36.00 12.69 55.35
N ASN A 845 35.46 11.96 54.35
CA ASN A 845 34.48 10.89 54.60
C ASN A 845 34.56 9.81 53.51
N ILE A 846 34.10 8.59 53.82
CA ILE A 846 34.58 7.34 53.18
C ILE A 846 33.56 6.75 52.19
N LYS A 847 34.05 6.14 51.10
CA LYS A 847 33.24 5.36 50.13
C LYS A 847 33.00 3.93 50.68
N MET A 848 31.75 3.47 50.65
CA MET A 848 31.37 2.09 51.02
C MET A 848 31.48 1.11 49.85
N SER A 849 31.53 -0.19 50.15
CA SER A 849 31.58 -1.28 49.16
C SER A 849 30.20 -1.59 48.56
N ASN A 850 30.19 -2.05 47.29
CA ASN A 850 28.98 -2.44 46.55
C ASN A 850 28.17 -3.55 47.24
N GLU A 851 28.76 -4.34 48.13
CA GLU A 851 28.06 -5.38 48.89
C GLU A 851 27.05 -4.79 49.90
N GLN A 852 27.36 -3.64 50.50
CA GLN A 852 26.45 -2.96 51.44
C GLN A 852 25.25 -2.29 50.74
N PHE A 853 25.28 -2.18 49.40
CA PHE A 853 24.14 -1.70 48.61
C PHE A 853 23.13 -2.83 48.28
N ARG A 854 23.58 -4.10 48.27
CA ARG A 854 22.74 -5.25 47.89
C ARG A 854 21.84 -5.77 49.01
N SER A 855 22.04 -5.34 50.26
CA SER A 855 21.19 -5.71 51.40
C SER A 855 19.89 -4.87 51.52
N PHE A 856 19.70 -3.86 50.66
CA PHE A 856 18.58 -2.91 50.71
C PHE A 856 17.46 -3.17 49.68
N LEU A 857 17.47 -4.33 49.00
CA LEU A 857 16.40 -4.74 48.08
C LEU A 857 15.85 -6.12 48.45
N LYS A 858 14.89 -6.12 49.38
CA LYS A 858 13.98 -7.22 49.70
C LYS A 858 12.61 -6.68 50.07
#